data_AF-A0AAJ1BCZ5-F1
#
_entry.id   AF-A0AAJ1BCZ5-F1
#
_cell.length_a   1.000
_cell.length_b   1.000
_cell.length_c   1.000
_cell.angle_alpha   90.00
_cell.angle_beta   90.00
_cell.angle_gamma   90.00
#
_symmetry.space_group_name_H-M   'P 1'
#
loop_
_entity.id
_entity.type
_entity.pdbx_description
1 polymer ?
#
loop_
_entity_poly.entity_id
_entity_poly.type
_entity_poly.pdbx_seq_one_letter_code
_entity_poly.pdbx_strand_id
1 'polypeptide(L)'
;MRDYSVLFRGKLAQSVAKLLALAFATALTLTIAGSVNVSRAYAADALGDQQVQQVGQQVLADLQQVDFRDKAIRDKLAKTNFTGTEKLNKKVAIWKDNKDKYPSLNDVPEEVVLQALQEEYLLASDMEGAFNQIKKDLPTILPLMIKADSQVAAAGKNKDVAYYVDAIKNDTAGFLIGAAYLQRNYGFNIKEGATVARQLMTENNAFGKEYAPLDVVKAIGQQSADQRKMLSTPKLFKEVLGGKIADQTDLGTFLNDQVAKTGKKPADWFWKTSKAVIFEKKSKANPTAPYRVFDKLKSEANGQAELLALLNVSENSLYVVSTVESIMYGLTDTYVNRALKDADPDAYHAELEAFENKVEYAAERQADYLDFWYRLAKEDKRAQLVGNRRVWDNQQIKNPNENSAAKRWSPKQGVGVASGVKEFMTPLGYYFTFTQADGVADINSGQIHYWLANGLDDRGLTTYAHEHTHQMANQVHFAGYGQRSGASAELITRGVFEPWHQNDPTDKGANFDLNQIFDRSDQNPYGNKTPDRFQTPDDLKTYYGNQMDLIYTLDYLEAEVALSKDDATKAKLFNKATLVDKNEKFDNITVDEAKNLKTINDLVDMNAVAYRFMVEGQKVTGTAKYNGYYAIPLFTPIYGAPHNPNGMSGDIHTKRLSWEMLAAYGYYEGMVPYLSNQLKPGNVAQNTQFSDDVIISKVSGGTYPTMAAFKKAQYAERIAKKDTLKPITINWEGKTQQITTYAQLKELMDAAVEDDLKNNRLLPSGWYSKLPTKTKVEQLKSAIFLAYKTNTNEFATNIYKDAPKTYTVSYNFKDFDALPEDVQKLLPTPQTDIAAGSSVILAQPGKKQVITDKGIYDFKGWEPKTITNIAKDETVTGTWTFTAYVTPKAPSSLDEDFTEGGNEYIGSYTLPEVEGVEYLVDGKVVTGKVNVSPNQADVNAPVTVTVTARAKDGYSLKPSATSSWEFRFTRVSDKERYEPFADPISLTVGDTLPLPKDVVKFPDTPGQMPIDLDKVKFAWKAPTPSTDTVGKIKGIITVTYADGSSEDITVKVIVKADEHPGTDPTEPGTKPGGDMPGTTPNPDTGKPETKPAGEGASSPKPGQSAPATAGKKPALSNTGSVGLTALALLASLSTAGALLLIRRRKSAEKR
;
A
#
# COMPACT_ATOMS: atom_id res chain seq x y z
N MET A 1 28.07 7.80 -30.94
CA MET A 1 28.87 8.43 -32.02
C MET A 1 30.23 8.87 -31.47
N ARG A 2 31.31 8.42 -32.11
CA ARG A 2 32.66 9.01 -32.09
C ARG A 2 33.16 8.89 -33.53
N ASP A 3 33.62 9.97 -34.12
CA ASP A 3 33.69 10.08 -35.58
C ASP A 3 34.88 9.35 -36.20
N TYR A 4 34.64 8.72 -37.34
CA TYR A 4 35.68 8.26 -38.25
C TYR A 4 36.06 9.39 -39.22
N SER A 5 37.35 9.75 -39.23
CA SER A 5 38.01 10.26 -40.44
C SER A 5 38.21 9.11 -41.43
N VAL A 6 38.28 9.26 -42.75
CA VAL A 6 38.71 10.39 -43.62
C VAL A 6 37.88 10.34 -44.96
N LEU A 7 38.06 11.08 -46.08
CA LEU A 7 39.23 11.62 -46.80
C LEU A 7 38.77 12.53 -47.99
N PHE A 8 39.37 13.72 -48.22
CA PHE A 8 40.05 14.17 -49.47
C PHE A 8 40.15 15.70 -49.75
N ARG A 9 41.33 16.11 -50.30
CA ARG A 9 41.66 17.27 -51.18
C ARG A 9 41.38 18.71 -50.66
N GLY A 10 42.44 19.53 -50.51
CA GLY A 10 42.31 20.94 -50.04
C GLY A 10 43.33 22.03 -50.46
N LYS A 11 44.56 21.70 -50.87
CA LYS A 11 45.65 22.62 -51.37
C LYS A 11 46.27 23.67 -50.41
N LEU A 12 47.62 23.74 -50.53
CA LEU A 12 48.55 24.87 -50.36
C LEU A 12 49.06 25.32 -48.97
N ALA A 13 50.35 25.69 -49.00
CA ALA A 13 51.19 26.44 -48.05
C ALA A 13 51.43 25.84 -46.64
N GLN A 14 52.60 26.01 -46.01
CA GLN A 14 54.00 25.96 -46.46
C GLN A 14 54.90 25.98 -45.20
N SER A 15 56.06 25.31 -45.22
CA SER A 15 57.12 25.42 -44.19
C SER A 15 56.77 24.84 -42.79
N VAL A 16 57.67 24.23 -42.01
CA VAL A 16 59.10 23.89 -42.19
C VAL A 16 59.29 22.40 -41.90
N ALA A 17 60.18 21.72 -42.64
CA ALA A 17 60.67 20.39 -42.29
C ALA A 17 62.20 20.37 -42.23
N LYS A 18 62.77 20.11 -41.03
CA LYS A 18 64.10 19.56 -40.72
C LYS A 18 64.41 19.74 -39.21
N LEU A 19 65.33 18.92 -38.69
CA LEU A 19 65.65 18.69 -37.28
C LEU A 19 64.50 17.98 -36.49
N LEU A 20 64.74 16.93 -35.69
CA LEU A 20 65.95 16.12 -35.46
C LEU A 20 65.71 14.64 -35.77
N ALA A 21 66.76 13.95 -36.23
CA ALA A 21 66.83 12.50 -36.31
C ALA A 21 68.27 12.01 -36.09
N LEU A 22 68.86 12.33 -34.92
CA LEU A 22 70.10 11.69 -34.44
C LEU A 22 70.26 11.87 -32.93
N ALA A 23 70.73 10.81 -32.27
CA ALA A 23 71.27 10.74 -30.90
C ALA A 23 70.47 11.38 -29.73
N PHE A 24 70.16 10.58 -28.71
CA PHE A 24 70.92 10.64 -27.46
C PHE A 24 70.84 9.32 -26.68
N ALA A 25 71.96 8.91 -26.09
CA ALA A 25 72.03 7.81 -25.14
C ALA A 25 72.31 8.36 -23.73
N THR A 26 72.18 7.49 -22.71
CA THR A 26 72.56 7.72 -21.30
C THR A 26 72.00 8.97 -20.60
N ALA A 27 71.07 8.74 -19.68
CA ALA A 27 70.87 9.57 -18.50
C ALA A 27 70.64 8.65 -17.28
N LEU A 28 71.44 8.80 -16.23
CA LEU A 28 71.40 7.99 -15.01
C LEU A 28 71.23 8.90 -13.79
N THR A 29 70.14 8.72 -13.04
CA THR A 29 70.01 9.13 -11.63
C THR A 29 69.09 8.13 -10.93
N LEU A 30 69.56 7.26 -10.04
CA LEU A 30 70.03 7.50 -8.66
C LEU A 30 68.94 7.99 -7.70
N THR A 31 68.36 7.04 -6.96
CA THR A 31 67.83 7.24 -5.61
C THR A 31 68.35 6.10 -4.74
N ILE A 32 69.13 6.43 -3.70
CA ILE A 32 69.69 5.49 -2.71
C ILE A 32 69.18 5.92 -1.34
N ALA A 33 68.62 4.97 -0.57
CA ALA A 33 68.74 4.79 0.89
C ALA A 33 67.56 3.96 1.42
N GLY A 34 67.83 2.87 2.13
CA GLY A 34 66.76 2.00 2.69
C GLY A 34 67.15 0.55 2.98
N SER A 35 68.43 0.19 2.87
CA SER A 35 68.92 -1.18 3.07
C SER A 35 69.13 -1.50 4.56
N VAL A 36 68.23 -2.26 5.17
CA VAL A 36 68.53 -3.03 6.38
C VAL A 36 69.43 -4.19 5.95
N ASN A 37 70.65 -4.27 6.51
CA ASN A 37 71.59 -5.33 6.17
C ASN A 37 71.15 -6.68 6.74
N VAL A 38 70.67 -7.55 5.86
CA VAL A 38 70.69 -9.01 6.07
C VAL A 38 71.70 -9.58 5.09
N SER A 39 72.64 -10.40 5.58
CA SER A 39 73.75 -10.92 4.80
C SER A 39 73.27 -11.86 3.67
N ARG A 40 73.28 -11.39 2.42
CA ARG A 40 73.13 -12.25 1.23
C ARG A 40 74.30 -13.23 1.18
N ALA A 41 74.05 -14.49 1.54
CA ALA A 41 75.01 -15.56 1.34
C ALA A 41 75.13 -15.87 -0.17
N TYR A 42 76.34 -15.70 -0.72
CA TYR A 42 76.75 -16.08 -2.08
C TYR A 42 75.70 -15.88 -3.18
N ALA A 43 75.55 -14.62 -3.63
CA ALA A 43 75.09 -14.40 -4.99
C ALA A 43 76.21 -14.85 -5.96
N ALA A 44 75.91 -15.80 -6.85
CA ALA A 44 76.68 -15.92 -8.08
C ALA A 44 76.38 -14.70 -8.97
N ASP A 45 77.37 -14.21 -9.71
CA ASP A 45 77.15 -13.11 -10.64
C ASP A 45 76.14 -13.50 -11.73
N ALA A 46 75.22 -12.58 -12.04
CA ALA A 46 74.21 -12.80 -13.08
C ALA A 46 74.87 -13.02 -14.45
N LEU A 47 74.27 -13.88 -15.29
CA LEU A 47 74.91 -14.31 -16.53
C LEU A 47 75.13 -13.14 -17.50
N GLY A 48 76.38 -13.03 -17.98
CA GLY A 48 76.74 -12.08 -19.03
C GLY A 48 76.11 -12.46 -20.38
N ASP A 49 75.93 -11.47 -21.25
CA ASP A 49 75.17 -11.66 -22.51
C ASP A 49 75.72 -12.78 -23.42
N GLN A 50 77.04 -13.04 -23.40
CA GLN A 50 77.63 -14.19 -24.10
C GLN A 50 77.20 -15.54 -23.51
N GLN A 51 77.11 -15.67 -22.18
CA GLN A 51 76.65 -16.90 -21.51
C GLN A 51 75.16 -17.13 -21.77
N VAL A 52 74.35 -16.07 -21.75
CA VAL A 52 72.92 -16.10 -22.11
C VAL A 52 72.75 -16.57 -23.57
N GLN A 53 73.55 -16.06 -24.51
CA GLN A 53 73.57 -16.53 -25.90
C GLN A 53 74.00 -18.00 -26.02
N GLN A 54 75.02 -18.43 -25.25
CA GLN A 54 75.53 -19.80 -25.25
C GLN A 54 74.49 -20.81 -24.74
N VAL A 55 73.67 -20.46 -23.74
CA VAL A 55 72.51 -21.29 -23.33
C VAL A 55 71.49 -21.34 -24.47
N GLY A 56 71.12 -20.19 -25.03
CA GLY A 56 70.14 -20.10 -26.12
C GLY A 56 70.50 -20.96 -27.33
N GLN A 57 71.75 -20.89 -27.79
CA GLN A 57 72.27 -21.70 -28.90
C GLN A 57 72.17 -23.22 -28.63
N GLN A 58 72.33 -23.66 -27.38
CA GLN A 58 72.30 -25.07 -27.02
C GLN A 58 70.91 -25.67 -26.91
N VAL A 59 69.88 -24.89 -26.54
CA VAL A 59 68.52 -25.42 -26.26
C VAL A 59 67.47 -25.03 -27.29
N LEU A 60 67.66 -23.95 -28.05
CA LEU A 60 66.62 -23.42 -28.94
C LEU A 60 66.25 -24.39 -30.08
N ALA A 61 67.22 -25.11 -30.63
CA ALA A 61 66.99 -26.10 -31.70
C ALA A 61 66.09 -27.25 -31.20
N ASP A 62 66.44 -27.85 -30.06
CA ASP A 62 65.65 -28.91 -29.41
C ASP A 62 64.20 -28.45 -29.15
N LEU A 63 64.02 -27.26 -28.58
CA LEU A 63 62.71 -26.67 -28.31
C LEU A 63 61.90 -26.37 -29.59
N GLN A 64 62.57 -26.06 -30.70
CA GLN A 64 61.92 -25.83 -31.99
C GLN A 64 61.51 -27.14 -32.67
N GLN A 65 62.11 -28.28 -32.35
CA GLN A 65 61.76 -29.59 -32.93
C GLN A 65 60.50 -30.21 -32.32
N VAL A 66 60.23 -30.03 -31.01
CA VAL A 66 59.06 -30.65 -30.33
C VAL A 66 57.73 -30.19 -30.91
N ASP A 67 56.90 -31.10 -31.42
CA ASP A 67 55.56 -30.82 -31.93
C ASP A 67 54.47 -30.92 -30.85
N PHE A 68 53.36 -30.20 -31.00
CA PHE A 68 52.25 -30.25 -30.04
C PHE A 68 51.58 -31.64 -29.97
N ARG A 69 51.69 -32.46 -31.01
CA ARG A 69 51.12 -33.83 -31.08
C ARG A 69 52.12 -34.92 -30.69
N ASP A 70 53.36 -34.56 -30.38
CA ASP A 70 54.39 -35.51 -29.91
C ASP A 70 53.93 -36.28 -28.67
N LYS A 71 54.32 -37.55 -28.58
CA LYS A 71 53.93 -38.41 -27.44
C LYS A 71 54.32 -37.78 -26.10
N ALA A 72 55.48 -37.13 -26.00
CA ALA A 72 55.95 -36.46 -24.78
C ALA A 72 55.07 -35.26 -24.36
N ILE A 73 54.45 -34.55 -25.31
CA ILE A 73 53.46 -33.52 -25.02
C ILE A 73 52.13 -34.18 -24.62
N ARG A 74 51.67 -35.19 -25.37
CA ARG A 74 50.42 -35.91 -25.08
C ARG A 74 50.42 -36.54 -23.69
N ASP A 75 51.50 -37.20 -23.29
CA ASP A 75 51.68 -37.85 -21.99
C ASP A 75 51.63 -36.86 -20.80
N LYS A 76 51.92 -35.56 -21.03
CA LYS A 76 51.93 -34.50 -20.00
C LYS A 76 50.68 -33.62 -20.02
N LEU A 77 50.14 -33.29 -21.20
CA LEU A 77 48.98 -32.41 -21.34
C LEU A 77 47.64 -33.13 -21.29
N ALA A 78 47.56 -34.36 -21.78
CA ALA A 78 46.28 -35.08 -21.81
C ALA A 78 45.96 -35.74 -20.47
N LYS A 79 44.67 -35.84 -20.16
CA LYS A 79 44.17 -36.78 -19.15
C LYS A 79 44.65 -38.20 -19.51
N THR A 80 45.13 -38.95 -18.51
CA THR A 80 45.55 -40.35 -18.68
C THR A 80 44.50 -41.33 -18.17
N ASN A 81 43.85 -41.00 -17.05
CA ASN A 81 42.86 -41.85 -16.38
C ASN A 81 41.43 -41.65 -16.91
N PHE A 82 41.17 -42.11 -18.14
CA PHE A 82 39.81 -42.15 -18.70
C PHE A 82 38.96 -43.28 -18.10
N THR A 83 37.69 -42.98 -17.81
CA THR A 83 36.70 -43.93 -17.31
C THR A 83 36.38 -45.01 -18.35
N GLY A 84 35.88 -46.16 -17.89
CA GLY A 84 35.40 -47.23 -18.78
C GLY A 84 34.33 -46.74 -19.76
N THR A 85 33.47 -45.81 -19.34
CA THR A 85 32.42 -45.21 -20.20
C THR A 85 33.01 -44.28 -21.27
N GLU A 86 33.98 -43.43 -20.94
CA GLU A 86 34.71 -42.62 -21.94
C GLU A 86 35.40 -43.51 -22.99
N LYS A 87 36.11 -44.55 -22.53
CA LYS A 87 36.77 -45.55 -23.39
C LYS A 87 35.78 -46.28 -24.28
N LEU A 88 34.68 -46.81 -23.72
CA LEU A 88 33.67 -47.56 -24.46
C LEU A 88 32.98 -46.68 -25.51
N ASN A 89 32.56 -45.46 -25.15
CA ASN A 89 31.91 -44.53 -26.07
C ASN A 89 32.84 -44.16 -27.25
N LYS A 90 34.12 -43.88 -26.98
CA LYS A 90 35.10 -43.62 -28.05
C LYS A 90 35.39 -44.87 -28.88
N LYS A 91 35.49 -46.07 -28.28
CA LYS A 91 35.65 -47.34 -28.98
C LYS A 91 34.49 -47.60 -29.95
N VAL A 92 33.26 -47.33 -29.54
CA VAL A 92 32.05 -47.42 -30.39
C VAL A 92 32.06 -46.40 -31.53
N ALA A 93 32.52 -45.16 -31.29
CA ALA A 93 32.65 -44.16 -32.35
C ALA A 93 33.69 -44.59 -33.40
N ILE A 94 34.92 -44.91 -32.98
CA ILE A 94 36.00 -45.35 -33.88
C ILE A 94 35.56 -46.58 -34.70
N TRP A 95 34.89 -47.55 -34.09
CA TRP A 95 34.34 -48.71 -34.79
C TRP A 95 33.30 -48.32 -35.85
N LYS A 96 32.33 -47.46 -35.51
CA LYS A 96 31.28 -47.02 -36.45
C LYS A 96 31.87 -46.35 -37.70
N ASP A 97 32.90 -45.54 -37.51
CA ASP A 97 33.51 -44.70 -38.55
C ASP A 97 34.58 -45.46 -39.37
N ASN A 98 34.99 -46.66 -38.92
CA ASN A 98 36.09 -47.43 -39.52
C ASN A 98 35.76 -48.94 -39.66
N LYS A 99 34.51 -49.30 -39.96
CA LYS A 99 34.06 -50.71 -40.01
C LYS A 99 34.87 -51.60 -40.96
N ASP A 100 35.34 -51.04 -42.07
CA ASP A 100 36.16 -51.76 -43.05
C ASP A 100 37.55 -52.14 -42.52
N LYS A 101 38.00 -51.44 -41.46
CA LYS A 101 39.27 -51.67 -40.74
C LYS A 101 39.06 -52.47 -39.44
N TYR A 102 37.88 -52.35 -38.83
CA TYR A 102 37.50 -53.01 -37.58
C TYR A 102 36.11 -53.67 -37.75
N PRO A 103 36.03 -54.90 -38.27
CA PRO A 103 34.75 -55.58 -38.51
C PRO A 103 33.89 -55.69 -37.25
N SER A 104 34.48 -56.05 -36.12
CA SER A 104 33.86 -56.10 -34.80
C SER A 104 34.27 -54.91 -33.93
N LEU A 105 33.38 -54.52 -33.00
CA LEU A 105 33.69 -53.52 -31.98
C LEU A 105 34.94 -53.90 -31.17
N ASN A 106 35.17 -55.20 -30.95
CA ASN A 106 36.32 -55.67 -30.18
C ASN A 106 37.66 -55.37 -30.86
N ASP A 107 37.70 -55.34 -32.20
CA ASP A 107 38.91 -55.25 -33.01
C ASP A 107 39.60 -53.88 -32.93
N VAL A 108 38.89 -52.84 -32.44
CA VAL A 108 39.47 -51.51 -32.16
C VAL A 108 40.45 -51.61 -30.97
N PRO A 109 41.76 -51.39 -31.15
CA PRO A 109 42.74 -51.52 -30.07
C PRO A 109 42.56 -50.44 -28.98
N GLU A 110 42.81 -50.77 -27.72
CA GLU A 110 42.66 -49.81 -26.62
C GLU A 110 43.64 -48.63 -26.73
N GLU A 111 44.84 -48.84 -27.30
CA GLU A 111 45.79 -47.75 -27.57
C GLU A 111 45.23 -46.71 -28.55
N VAL A 112 44.49 -47.15 -29.59
CA VAL A 112 43.84 -46.25 -30.56
C VAL A 112 42.72 -45.45 -29.89
N VAL A 113 41.96 -46.10 -28.98
CA VAL A 113 40.94 -45.44 -28.15
C VAL A 113 41.57 -44.40 -27.22
N LEU A 114 42.67 -44.75 -26.55
CA LEU A 114 43.38 -43.87 -25.63
C LEU A 114 44.00 -42.68 -26.35
N GLN A 115 44.70 -42.90 -27.48
CA GLN A 115 45.25 -41.82 -28.29
C GLN A 115 44.17 -40.86 -28.78
N ALA A 116 43.02 -41.36 -29.25
CA ALA A 116 41.92 -40.51 -29.68
C ALA A 116 41.33 -39.68 -28.51
N LEU A 117 41.15 -40.28 -27.33
CA LEU A 117 40.70 -39.54 -26.13
C LEU A 117 41.72 -38.50 -25.66
N GLN A 118 43.02 -38.80 -25.76
CA GLN A 118 44.09 -37.82 -25.49
C GLN A 118 44.05 -36.66 -26.48
N GLU A 119 43.90 -36.93 -27.78
CA GLU A 119 43.82 -35.91 -28.82
C GLU A 119 42.59 -35.00 -28.65
N GLU A 120 41.43 -35.57 -28.30
CA GLU A 120 40.24 -34.79 -27.97
C GLU A 120 40.44 -33.91 -26.74
N TYR A 121 41.15 -34.38 -25.71
CA TYR A 121 41.48 -33.58 -24.54
C TYR A 121 42.39 -32.39 -24.90
N LEU A 122 43.36 -32.61 -25.80
CA LEU A 122 44.29 -31.58 -26.27
C LEU A 122 43.57 -30.52 -27.10
N LEU A 123 42.71 -30.93 -28.03
CA LEU A 123 41.85 -30.01 -28.78
C LEU A 123 40.93 -29.21 -27.86
N ALA A 124 40.35 -29.84 -26.84
CA ALA A 124 39.50 -29.18 -25.85
C ALA A 124 40.26 -28.22 -24.90
N SER A 125 41.59 -28.24 -24.88
CA SER A 125 42.41 -27.32 -24.06
C SER A 125 42.70 -25.98 -24.74
N ASP A 126 42.54 -25.89 -26.06
CA ASP A 126 42.90 -24.72 -26.89
C ASP A 126 44.34 -24.20 -26.70
N MET A 127 45.27 -25.07 -26.24
CA MET A 127 46.67 -24.69 -26.02
C MET A 127 47.53 -24.67 -27.31
N GLU A 128 47.09 -25.34 -28.39
CA GLU A 128 47.88 -25.54 -29.61
C GLU A 128 48.34 -24.23 -30.27
N GLY A 129 47.45 -23.23 -30.35
CA GLY A 129 47.80 -21.91 -30.90
C GLY A 129 48.83 -21.16 -30.05
N ALA A 130 48.68 -21.22 -28.72
CA ALA A 130 49.61 -20.59 -27.79
C ALA A 130 50.98 -21.30 -27.76
N PHE A 131 51.00 -22.63 -27.89
CA PHE A 131 52.22 -23.43 -28.00
C PHE A 131 53.01 -23.09 -29.26
N ASN A 132 52.34 -23.01 -30.41
CA ASN A 132 52.97 -22.66 -31.68
C ASN A 132 53.46 -21.20 -31.70
N GLN A 133 52.72 -20.27 -31.07
CA GLN A 133 53.16 -18.89 -30.90
C GLN A 133 54.39 -18.80 -29.98
N ILE A 134 54.42 -19.53 -28.86
CA ILE A 134 55.60 -19.62 -27.99
C ILE A 134 56.82 -20.15 -28.73
N LYS A 135 56.69 -21.24 -29.51
CA LYS A 135 57.81 -21.78 -30.31
C LYS A 135 58.40 -20.75 -31.28
N LYS A 136 57.57 -19.86 -31.82
CA LYS A 136 57.97 -18.74 -32.69
C LYS A 136 58.65 -17.60 -31.93
N ASP A 137 58.18 -17.29 -30.72
CA ASP A 137 58.68 -16.15 -29.92
C ASP A 137 59.88 -16.52 -29.01
N LEU A 138 60.15 -17.81 -28.79
CA LEU A 138 61.28 -18.31 -28.00
C LEU A 138 62.65 -17.65 -28.31
N PRO A 139 63.05 -17.38 -29.57
CA PRO A 139 64.31 -16.70 -29.86
C PRO A 139 64.43 -15.31 -29.22
N THR A 140 63.30 -14.66 -28.90
CA THR A 140 63.25 -13.36 -28.22
C THR A 140 62.97 -13.50 -26.72
N ILE A 141 62.10 -14.44 -26.32
CA ILE A 141 61.72 -14.66 -24.91
C ILE A 141 62.86 -15.30 -24.11
N LEU A 142 63.50 -16.33 -24.64
CA LEU A 142 64.45 -17.16 -23.91
C LEU A 142 65.69 -16.39 -23.40
N PRO A 143 66.36 -15.53 -24.18
CA PRO A 143 67.49 -14.75 -23.68
C PRO A 143 67.10 -13.81 -22.53
N LEU A 144 65.92 -13.19 -22.62
CA LEU A 144 65.40 -12.30 -21.57
C LEU A 144 65.04 -13.08 -20.30
N MET A 145 64.41 -14.24 -20.46
CA MET A 145 64.08 -15.17 -19.36
C MET A 145 65.33 -15.56 -18.57
N ILE A 146 66.37 -16.07 -19.24
CA ILE A 146 67.62 -16.50 -18.59
C ILE A 146 68.29 -15.31 -17.89
N LYS A 147 68.36 -14.15 -18.55
CA LYS A 147 68.99 -12.95 -17.97
C LYS A 147 68.27 -12.50 -16.70
N ALA A 148 66.94 -12.38 -16.74
CA ALA A 148 66.14 -12.01 -15.57
C ALA A 148 66.19 -13.06 -14.44
N ASP A 149 66.16 -14.36 -14.79
CA ASP A 149 66.25 -15.44 -13.81
C ASP A 149 67.62 -15.48 -13.10
N SER A 150 68.71 -15.23 -13.83
CA SER A 150 70.08 -15.30 -13.30
C SER A 150 70.38 -14.21 -12.26
N GLN A 151 69.61 -13.13 -12.23
CA GLN A 151 69.69 -12.07 -11.22
C GLN A 151 69.03 -12.45 -9.89
N VAL A 152 68.15 -13.45 -9.88
CA VAL A 152 67.43 -13.91 -8.68
C VAL A 152 68.27 -14.94 -7.93
N ALA A 153 68.67 -14.59 -6.71
CA ALA A 153 69.48 -15.45 -5.86
C ALA A 153 68.76 -16.78 -5.55
N ALA A 154 69.46 -17.91 -5.75
CA ALA A 154 68.95 -19.25 -5.45
C ALA A 154 69.83 -19.95 -4.41
N ALA A 155 69.28 -20.22 -3.23
CA ALA A 155 69.99 -20.91 -2.17
C ALA A 155 70.46 -22.30 -2.64
N GLY A 156 71.78 -22.53 -2.58
CA GLY A 156 72.40 -23.82 -2.91
C GLY A 156 72.44 -24.19 -4.39
N LYS A 157 72.16 -23.28 -5.33
CA LYS A 157 72.27 -23.52 -6.78
C LYS A 157 73.28 -22.55 -7.43
N ASN A 158 74.26 -23.07 -8.15
CA ASN A 158 75.02 -22.25 -9.10
C ASN A 158 74.20 -22.09 -10.39
N LYS A 159 73.86 -20.86 -10.79
CA LYS A 159 73.04 -20.58 -11.98
C LYS A 159 73.91 -20.36 -13.24
N ASP A 160 74.83 -21.29 -13.50
CA ASP A 160 75.72 -21.24 -14.67
C ASP A 160 75.05 -21.71 -15.98
N VAL A 161 75.83 -21.71 -17.07
CA VAL A 161 75.36 -22.14 -18.41
C VAL A 161 74.85 -23.59 -18.39
N ALA A 162 75.51 -24.50 -17.66
CA ALA A 162 75.08 -25.90 -17.57
C ALA A 162 73.76 -26.02 -16.80
N TYR A 163 73.62 -25.30 -15.67
CA TYR A 163 72.36 -25.25 -14.91
C TYR A 163 71.16 -24.90 -15.81
N TYR A 164 71.27 -23.88 -16.66
CA TYR A 164 70.16 -23.50 -17.55
C TYR A 164 69.92 -24.47 -18.70
N VAL A 165 70.99 -25.00 -19.31
CA VAL A 165 70.86 -26.02 -20.37
C VAL A 165 70.18 -27.25 -19.83
N ASP A 166 70.64 -27.79 -18.70
CA ASP A 166 70.06 -28.96 -18.04
C ASP A 166 68.64 -28.68 -17.51
N ALA A 167 68.39 -27.49 -16.94
CA ALA A 167 67.08 -27.13 -16.42
C ALA A 167 66.00 -27.06 -17.52
N ILE A 168 66.39 -26.87 -18.78
CA ILE A 168 65.49 -26.84 -19.94
C ILE A 168 65.46 -28.19 -20.66
N LYS A 169 66.62 -28.79 -20.98
CA LYS A 169 66.71 -30.04 -21.75
C LYS A 169 66.11 -31.25 -21.01
N ASN A 170 66.21 -31.30 -19.68
CA ASN A 170 65.65 -32.41 -18.89
C ASN A 170 64.10 -32.45 -18.89
N ASP A 171 63.41 -31.38 -19.31
CA ASP A 171 61.97 -31.39 -19.51
C ASP A 171 61.51 -30.36 -20.55
N THR A 172 61.99 -30.50 -21.81
CA THR A 172 61.63 -29.60 -22.93
C THR A 172 60.12 -29.52 -23.12
N ALA A 173 59.43 -30.66 -23.03
CA ALA A 173 57.99 -30.77 -23.10
C ALA A 173 57.30 -29.96 -21.98
N GLY A 174 57.67 -30.16 -20.71
CA GLY A 174 57.13 -29.42 -19.57
C GLY A 174 57.41 -27.92 -19.65
N PHE A 175 58.61 -27.52 -20.09
CA PHE A 175 58.97 -26.12 -20.30
C PHE A 175 58.07 -25.45 -21.35
N LEU A 176 57.91 -26.06 -22.52
CA LEU A 176 57.02 -25.55 -23.59
C LEU A 176 55.56 -25.49 -23.13
N ILE A 177 55.09 -26.51 -22.40
CA ILE A 177 53.76 -26.57 -21.80
C ILE A 177 53.53 -25.41 -20.81
N GLY A 178 54.50 -25.12 -19.95
CA GLY A 178 54.41 -24.03 -18.98
C GLY A 178 54.32 -22.66 -19.64
N ALA A 179 55.17 -22.41 -20.64
CA ALA A 179 55.16 -21.17 -21.41
C ALA A 179 53.88 -21.01 -22.26
N ALA A 180 53.42 -22.09 -22.92
CA ALA A 180 52.17 -22.10 -23.68
C ALA A 180 50.94 -21.84 -22.78
N TYR A 181 50.92 -22.41 -21.58
CA TYR A 181 49.86 -22.18 -20.61
C TYR A 181 49.83 -20.71 -20.13
N LEU A 182 51.00 -20.11 -19.85
CA LEU A 182 51.09 -18.69 -19.56
C LEU A 182 50.53 -17.86 -20.72
N GLN A 183 50.98 -18.11 -21.95
CA GLN A 183 50.52 -17.38 -23.13
C GLN A 183 49.02 -17.53 -23.39
N ARG A 184 48.42 -18.69 -23.10
CA ARG A 184 46.97 -18.93 -23.33
C ARG A 184 46.04 -18.32 -22.28
N ASN A 185 46.51 -18.15 -21.05
CA ASN A 185 45.69 -17.68 -19.92
C ASN A 185 46.03 -16.25 -19.48
N TYR A 186 47.24 -15.75 -19.79
CA TYR A 186 47.75 -14.45 -19.36
C TYR A 186 48.26 -13.59 -20.54
N GLY A 187 47.85 -13.90 -21.77
CA GLY A 187 48.26 -13.22 -23.01
C GLY A 187 47.71 -11.81 -23.22
N PHE A 188 47.15 -11.17 -22.19
CA PHE A 188 46.54 -9.83 -22.22
C PHE A 188 47.41 -8.78 -21.50
N ASN A 189 47.07 -7.50 -21.71
CA ASN A 189 47.83 -6.35 -21.23
C ASN A 189 47.16 -5.67 -20.01
N ILE A 190 47.88 -5.53 -18.89
CA ILE A 190 47.49 -4.63 -17.78
C ILE A 190 48.05 -3.23 -18.04
N LYS A 191 49.36 -3.15 -18.27
CA LYS A 191 50.08 -1.98 -18.78
C LYS A 191 50.28 -2.12 -20.29
N GLU A 192 50.54 -1.00 -20.97
CA GLU A 192 50.82 -1.00 -22.41
C GLU A 192 52.25 -1.49 -22.68
N GLY A 193 52.47 -2.16 -23.82
CA GLY A 193 53.78 -2.65 -24.26
C GLY A 193 54.13 -4.11 -23.94
N ALA A 194 53.50 -4.74 -22.93
CA ALA A 194 53.76 -6.15 -22.59
C ALA A 194 52.53 -6.88 -22.03
N THR A 195 52.38 -8.16 -22.40
CA THR A 195 51.36 -9.07 -21.85
C THR A 195 51.79 -9.61 -20.49
N VAL A 196 50.84 -9.94 -19.61
CA VAL A 196 51.14 -10.53 -18.29
C VAL A 196 51.97 -11.81 -18.43
N ALA A 197 51.67 -12.65 -19.44
CA ALA A 197 52.45 -13.82 -19.80
C ALA A 197 53.91 -13.48 -20.12
N ARG A 198 54.16 -12.45 -20.95
CA ARG A 198 55.51 -12.00 -21.28
C ARG A 198 56.24 -11.50 -20.05
N GLN A 199 55.61 -10.66 -19.21
CA GLN A 199 56.22 -10.16 -17.97
C GLN A 199 56.60 -11.32 -17.03
N LEU A 200 55.72 -12.31 -16.85
CA LEU A 200 56.00 -13.52 -16.05
C LEU A 200 57.15 -14.37 -16.60
N MET A 201 57.45 -14.29 -17.90
CA MET A 201 58.53 -15.03 -18.55
C MET A 201 59.84 -14.22 -18.73
N THR A 202 59.82 -12.89 -18.73
CA THR A 202 60.98 -12.06 -19.10
C THR A 202 61.37 -10.97 -18.09
N GLU A 203 60.59 -10.78 -17.03
CA GLU A 203 60.89 -9.87 -15.91
C GLU A 203 60.90 -10.67 -14.61
N ASN A 204 61.74 -10.28 -13.65
CA ASN A 204 61.86 -10.95 -12.35
C ASN A 204 61.15 -10.22 -11.19
N ASN A 205 60.54 -9.05 -11.43
CA ASN A 205 59.88 -8.27 -10.37
C ASN A 205 58.60 -7.52 -10.80
N ALA A 206 58.02 -7.85 -11.97
CA ALA A 206 56.98 -7.09 -12.67
C ALA A 206 55.76 -6.64 -11.83
N PHE A 207 55.38 -7.43 -10.83
CA PHE A 207 54.16 -7.25 -10.03
C PHE A 207 54.41 -6.86 -8.56
N GLY A 208 55.67 -6.67 -8.17
CA GLY A 208 56.08 -6.11 -6.87
C GLY A 208 56.96 -7.00 -5.99
N LYS A 209 57.19 -8.27 -6.34
CA LYS A 209 58.12 -9.18 -5.64
C LYS A 209 59.14 -9.79 -6.59
N GLU A 210 60.33 -10.09 -6.07
CA GLU A 210 61.38 -10.82 -6.80
C GLU A 210 60.98 -12.31 -6.97
N TYR A 211 60.91 -12.79 -8.21
CA TYR A 211 60.60 -14.18 -8.58
C TYR A 211 61.46 -14.66 -9.76
N ALA A 212 61.75 -15.96 -9.81
CA ALA A 212 62.54 -16.59 -10.86
C ALA A 212 61.65 -17.05 -12.04
N PRO A 213 61.73 -16.44 -13.24
CA PRO A 213 60.83 -16.75 -14.37
C PRO A 213 60.90 -18.20 -14.87
N LEU A 214 62.08 -18.84 -14.83
CA LEU A 214 62.21 -20.23 -15.27
C LEU A 214 61.56 -21.19 -14.26
N ASP A 215 61.72 -20.94 -12.96
CA ASP A 215 61.06 -21.73 -11.93
C ASP A 215 59.52 -21.57 -11.99
N VAL A 216 59.00 -20.39 -12.37
CA VAL A 216 57.56 -20.19 -12.66
C VAL A 216 57.08 -21.04 -13.85
N VAL A 217 57.76 -20.97 -14.99
CA VAL A 217 57.42 -21.77 -16.19
C VAL A 217 57.46 -23.26 -15.88
N LYS A 218 58.50 -23.73 -15.19
CA LYS A 218 58.66 -25.15 -14.82
C LYS A 218 57.61 -25.60 -13.81
N ALA A 219 57.28 -24.79 -12.80
CA ALA A 219 56.25 -25.13 -11.82
C ALA A 219 54.87 -25.30 -12.47
N ILE A 220 54.55 -24.55 -13.52
CA ILE A 220 53.32 -24.73 -14.31
C ILE A 220 53.43 -25.97 -15.22
N GLY A 221 54.57 -26.18 -15.86
CA GLY A 221 54.86 -27.33 -16.72
C GLY A 221 54.78 -28.69 -16.02
N GLN A 222 55.16 -28.73 -14.74
CA GLN A 222 55.21 -29.95 -13.91
C GLN A 222 53.86 -30.40 -13.33
N GLN A 223 52.80 -29.58 -13.44
CA GLN A 223 51.47 -29.95 -12.94
C GLN A 223 50.85 -31.12 -13.72
N SER A 224 49.75 -31.67 -13.20
CA SER A 224 48.88 -32.58 -13.95
C SER A 224 48.07 -31.87 -15.03
N ALA A 225 47.57 -32.64 -16.00
CA ALA A 225 46.61 -32.19 -17.01
C ALA A 225 45.38 -31.50 -16.38
N ASP A 226 44.80 -32.11 -15.33
CA ASP A 226 43.61 -31.57 -14.66
C ASP A 226 43.85 -30.26 -13.93
N GLN A 227 45.05 -30.02 -13.38
CA GLN A 227 45.43 -28.74 -12.78
C GLN A 227 45.66 -27.63 -13.82
N ARG A 228 45.97 -27.97 -15.08
CA ARG A 228 46.10 -27.01 -16.20
C ARG A 228 44.82 -26.74 -16.99
N LYS A 229 43.68 -27.37 -16.64
CA LYS A 229 42.36 -27.00 -17.21
C LYS A 229 42.07 -25.52 -16.96
N MET A 230 41.36 -24.85 -17.87
CA MET A 230 41.11 -23.40 -17.75
C MET A 230 40.28 -23.06 -16.49
N LEU A 231 39.31 -23.89 -16.11
CA LEU A 231 38.60 -23.80 -14.81
C LEU A 231 39.52 -23.96 -13.59
N SER A 232 40.64 -24.68 -13.71
CA SER A 232 41.61 -24.89 -12.62
C SER A 232 42.58 -23.72 -12.45
N THR A 233 42.65 -22.80 -13.42
CA THR A 233 43.59 -21.66 -13.42
C THR A 233 43.57 -20.79 -12.16
N PRO A 234 42.43 -20.46 -11.53
CA PRO A 234 42.39 -19.72 -10.26
C PRO A 234 43.12 -20.45 -9.12
N LYS A 235 42.92 -21.78 -9.04
CA LYS A 235 43.60 -22.64 -8.06
C LYS A 235 45.09 -22.72 -8.37
N LEU A 236 45.45 -22.94 -9.64
CA LEU A 236 46.85 -23.00 -10.07
C LEU A 236 47.58 -21.67 -9.87
N PHE A 237 46.92 -20.52 -10.09
CA PHE A 237 47.44 -19.21 -9.72
C PHE A 237 47.76 -19.17 -8.22
N LYS A 238 46.80 -19.51 -7.35
CA LYS A 238 46.99 -19.50 -5.90
C LYS A 238 48.12 -20.43 -5.43
N GLU A 239 48.30 -21.57 -6.07
CA GLU A 239 49.34 -22.56 -5.72
C GLU A 239 50.73 -22.18 -6.25
N VAL A 240 50.85 -21.66 -7.48
CA VAL A 240 52.13 -21.44 -8.16
C VAL A 240 52.59 -19.97 -8.21
N LEU A 241 51.67 -19.01 -8.28
CA LEU A 241 51.96 -17.57 -8.49
C LEU A 241 51.61 -16.70 -7.26
N GLY A 242 50.48 -16.98 -6.60
CA GLY A 242 49.92 -16.21 -5.50
C GLY A 242 50.89 -16.06 -4.33
N GLY A 243 51.01 -14.84 -3.79
CA GLY A 243 51.95 -14.50 -2.72
C GLY A 243 53.43 -14.46 -3.13
N LYS A 244 53.80 -15.05 -4.28
CA LYS A 244 55.18 -15.18 -4.79
C LYS A 244 55.53 -14.05 -5.75
N ILE A 245 54.70 -13.80 -6.78
CA ILE A 245 54.95 -12.72 -7.76
C ILE A 245 54.49 -11.33 -7.25
N ALA A 246 53.60 -11.32 -6.25
CA ALA A 246 52.98 -10.16 -5.64
C ALA A 246 52.47 -10.52 -4.23
N ASP A 247 51.90 -9.57 -3.49
CA ASP A 247 51.28 -9.86 -2.18
C ASP A 247 49.94 -10.59 -2.29
N GLN A 248 49.22 -10.37 -3.39
CA GLN A 248 47.94 -11.01 -3.66
C GLN A 248 48.12 -12.53 -3.84
N THR A 249 47.41 -13.31 -3.02
CA THR A 249 47.39 -14.79 -3.06
C THR A 249 46.26 -15.35 -3.92
N ASP A 250 45.34 -14.50 -4.37
CA ASP A 250 44.16 -14.79 -5.17
C ASP A 250 44.21 -14.05 -6.51
N LEU A 251 43.69 -14.68 -7.57
CA LEU A 251 43.77 -14.20 -8.95
C LEU A 251 42.88 -12.97 -9.17
N GLY A 252 41.64 -12.98 -8.67
CA GLY A 252 40.72 -11.84 -8.81
C GLY A 252 41.24 -10.58 -8.10
N THR A 253 41.80 -10.77 -6.91
CA THR A 253 42.47 -9.73 -6.11
C THR A 253 43.73 -9.23 -6.82
N PHE A 254 44.54 -10.13 -7.39
CA PHE A 254 45.71 -9.77 -8.20
C PHE A 254 45.32 -8.90 -9.41
N LEU A 255 44.31 -9.30 -10.19
CA LEU A 255 43.85 -8.51 -11.33
C LEU A 255 43.31 -7.14 -10.90
N ASN A 256 42.48 -7.10 -9.86
CA ASN A 256 41.92 -5.88 -9.30
C ASN A 256 43.03 -4.88 -8.91
N ASP A 257 44.02 -5.33 -8.15
CA ASP A 257 45.04 -4.45 -7.56
C ASP A 257 46.13 -4.06 -8.56
N GLN A 258 46.58 -4.99 -9.41
CA GLN A 258 47.60 -4.68 -10.43
C GLN A 258 47.06 -3.74 -11.52
N VAL A 259 45.76 -3.78 -11.81
CA VAL A 259 45.10 -2.82 -12.69
C VAL A 259 44.88 -1.48 -11.97
N ALA A 260 44.44 -1.47 -10.71
CA ALA A 260 44.30 -0.25 -9.92
C ALA A 260 45.63 0.53 -9.78
N LYS A 261 46.76 -0.18 -9.64
CA LYS A 261 48.13 0.39 -9.67
C LYS A 261 48.49 1.10 -11.00
N THR A 262 47.69 0.98 -12.06
CA THR A 262 47.84 1.74 -13.32
C THR A 262 46.98 3.01 -13.38
N GLY A 263 46.21 3.32 -12.33
CA GLY A 263 45.23 4.42 -12.31
C GLY A 263 43.93 4.11 -13.08
N LYS A 264 43.80 2.92 -13.67
CA LYS A 264 42.58 2.45 -14.35
C LYS A 264 41.62 1.83 -13.33
N LYS A 265 40.31 2.05 -13.53
CA LYS A 265 39.26 1.28 -12.86
C LYS A 265 39.23 -0.16 -13.42
N PRO A 266 39.26 -1.23 -12.60
CA PRO A 266 39.34 -2.59 -13.11
C PRO A 266 38.24 -3.01 -14.09
N ALA A 267 36.96 -2.70 -13.81
CA ALA A 267 35.87 -2.99 -14.75
C ALA A 267 35.99 -2.25 -16.10
N ASP A 268 36.41 -0.98 -16.09
CA ASP A 268 36.60 -0.19 -17.31
C ASP A 268 37.87 -0.58 -18.08
N TRP A 269 38.85 -1.23 -17.43
CA TRP A 269 39.99 -1.85 -18.10
C TRP A 269 39.57 -3.17 -18.74
N PHE A 270 38.85 -4.02 -18.01
CA PHE A 270 38.40 -5.33 -18.49
C PHE A 270 37.54 -5.19 -19.75
N TRP A 271 36.53 -4.31 -19.70
CA TRP A 271 35.65 -4.00 -20.84
C TRP A 271 36.39 -3.48 -22.08
N LYS A 272 37.56 -2.84 -21.92
CA LYS A 272 38.40 -2.32 -23.03
C LYS A 272 39.49 -3.29 -23.50
N THR A 273 39.73 -4.36 -22.76
CA THR A 273 40.86 -5.29 -22.99
C THR A 273 40.40 -6.64 -23.51
N SER A 274 39.19 -7.07 -23.14
CA SER A 274 38.49 -8.15 -23.86
C SER A 274 38.18 -7.73 -25.29
N LYS A 275 38.12 -8.70 -26.21
CA LYS A 275 37.62 -8.51 -27.59
C LYS A 275 36.20 -9.05 -27.80
N ALA A 276 35.58 -9.61 -26.76
CA ALA A 276 34.18 -10.02 -26.81
C ALA A 276 33.26 -8.78 -26.85
N VAL A 277 32.07 -8.93 -27.42
CA VAL A 277 31.06 -7.86 -27.48
C VAL A 277 30.34 -7.79 -26.13
N ILE A 278 30.79 -6.92 -25.22
CA ILE A 278 30.32 -6.87 -23.84
C ILE A 278 29.40 -5.67 -23.61
N PHE A 279 28.13 -5.93 -23.26
CA PHE A 279 27.15 -4.94 -22.83
C PHE A 279 26.75 -5.15 -21.35
N GLU A 280 26.88 -4.11 -20.54
CA GLU A 280 26.71 -4.16 -19.08
C GLU A 280 25.62 -3.17 -18.67
N LYS A 281 24.39 -3.64 -18.48
CA LYS A 281 23.23 -2.76 -18.24
C LYS A 281 23.00 -2.57 -16.74
N LYS A 282 23.10 -1.31 -16.31
CA LYS A 282 22.79 -0.89 -14.94
C LYS A 282 21.27 -0.85 -14.73
N SER A 283 20.80 -1.51 -13.68
CA SER A 283 19.41 -1.44 -13.20
C SER A 283 19.00 -0.01 -12.83
N LYS A 284 17.79 0.38 -13.25
CA LYS A 284 17.10 1.63 -12.88
C LYS A 284 16.61 1.60 -11.44
N ALA A 285 16.05 0.46 -11.02
CA ALA A 285 15.36 0.31 -9.73
C ALA A 285 16.31 -0.06 -8.57
N ASN A 286 17.42 -0.75 -8.87
CA ASN A 286 18.50 -1.10 -7.94
C ASN A 286 19.85 -0.56 -8.43
N PRO A 287 20.05 0.78 -8.46
CA PRO A 287 21.26 1.41 -9.01
C PRO A 287 22.53 1.21 -8.15
N THR A 288 22.45 0.40 -7.09
CA THR A 288 23.56 0.03 -6.19
C THR A 288 24.07 -1.40 -6.40
N ALA A 289 23.33 -2.26 -7.10
CA ALA A 289 23.74 -3.65 -7.30
C ALA A 289 24.91 -3.80 -8.30
N PRO A 290 25.79 -4.80 -8.13
CA PRO A 290 26.81 -5.14 -9.13
C PRO A 290 26.20 -5.59 -10.45
N TYR A 291 26.60 -4.94 -11.55
CA TYR A 291 26.16 -5.26 -12.91
C TYR A 291 27.33 -5.35 -13.91
N ARG A 292 28.57 -5.06 -13.46
CA ARG A 292 29.78 -5.15 -14.29
C ARG A 292 30.35 -6.57 -14.24
N VAL A 293 30.71 -7.15 -15.38
CA VAL A 293 31.22 -8.52 -15.50
C VAL A 293 32.43 -8.73 -14.58
N PHE A 294 33.39 -7.79 -14.58
CA PHE A 294 34.58 -7.88 -13.72
C PHE A 294 34.22 -7.90 -12.22
N ASP A 295 33.33 -7.02 -11.77
CA ASP A 295 32.98 -6.92 -10.35
C ASP A 295 32.08 -8.07 -9.87
N LYS A 296 31.23 -8.62 -10.76
CA LYS A 296 30.43 -9.82 -10.51
C LYS A 296 31.29 -11.08 -10.37
N LEU A 297 32.32 -11.23 -11.21
CA LEU A 297 33.06 -12.48 -11.37
C LEU A 297 34.37 -12.57 -10.58
N LYS A 298 35.00 -11.44 -10.19
CA LYS A 298 36.34 -11.46 -9.55
C LYS A 298 36.42 -12.23 -8.23
N SER A 299 35.30 -12.46 -7.54
CA SER A 299 35.23 -13.24 -6.29
C SER A 299 34.76 -14.69 -6.48
N GLU A 300 34.34 -15.09 -7.67
CA GLU A 300 33.97 -16.48 -7.99
C GLU A 300 35.16 -17.23 -8.58
N ALA A 301 35.43 -18.46 -8.14
CA ALA A 301 36.50 -19.26 -8.74
C ALA A 301 36.27 -19.47 -10.26
N ASN A 302 35.09 -19.98 -10.64
CA ASN A 302 34.75 -20.14 -12.07
C ASN A 302 34.72 -18.78 -12.80
N GLY A 303 34.22 -17.72 -12.14
CA GLY A 303 34.23 -16.37 -12.69
C GLY A 303 35.62 -15.82 -12.98
N GLN A 304 36.61 -16.07 -12.12
CA GLN A 304 38.00 -15.70 -12.40
C GLN A 304 38.57 -16.43 -13.64
N ALA A 305 38.15 -17.68 -13.89
CA ALA A 305 38.52 -18.39 -15.12
C ALA A 305 37.81 -17.81 -16.36
N GLU A 306 36.53 -17.46 -16.25
CA GLU A 306 35.77 -16.75 -17.31
C GLU A 306 36.38 -15.39 -17.64
N LEU A 307 36.83 -14.62 -16.64
CA LEU A 307 37.52 -13.34 -16.86
C LEU A 307 38.81 -13.51 -17.64
N LEU A 308 39.66 -14.49 -17.31
CA LEU A 308 40.85 -14.79 -18.10
C LEU A 308 40.48 -15.25 -19.52
N ALA A 309 39.45 -16.08 -19.68
CA ALA A 309 39.01 -16.53 -20.99
C ALA A 309 38.59 -15.35 -21.89
N LEU A 310 37.72 -14.46 -21.39
CA LEU A 310 37.28 -13.25 -22.10
C LEU A 310 38.42 -12.26 -22.41
N LEU A 311 39.46 -12.21 -21.58
CA LEU A 311 40.65 -11.39 -21.85
C LEU A 311 41.56 -11.96 -22.96
N ASN A 312 41.45 -13.26 -23.29
CA ASN A 312 42.34 -13.95 -24.23
C ASN A 312 41.66 -14.38 -25.56
N VAL A 313 40.36 -14.11 -25.77
CA VAL A 313 39.68 -14.42 -27.05
C VAL A 313 40.37 -13.74 -28.23
N SER A 314 40.44 -14.41 -29.39
CA SER A 314 41.24 -13.96 -30.53
C SER A 314 40.61 -12.77 -31.26
N GLU A 315 39.29 -12.75 -31.39
CA GLU A 315 38.47 -11.72 -32.05
C GLU A 315 37.12 -11.52 -31.31
N ASN A 316 36.16 -10.85 -31.94
CA ASN A 316 34.76 -10.78 -31.48
C ASN A 316 34.02 -12.11 -31.72
N SER A 317 34.50 -13.16 -31.06
CA SER A 317 33.99 -14.54 -31.19
C SER A 317 32.78 -14.83 -30.28
N LEU A 318 32.63 -14.09 -29.18
CA LEU A 318 31.49 -14.13 -28.26
C LEU A 318 30.90 -12.74 -28.00
N TYR A 319 29.66 -12.72 -27.52
CA TYR A 319 29.09 -11.60 -26.78
C TYR A 319 28.82 -11.97 -25.32
N VAL A 320 28.73 -10.95 -24.47
CA VAL A 320 28.29 -11.06 -23.07
C VAL A 320 27.28 -9.96 -22.76
N VAL A 321 26.11 -10.33 -22.25
CA VAL A 321 25.12 -9.41 -21.67
C VAL A 321 25.14 -9.57 -20.16
N SER A 322 25.39 -8.48 -19.42
CA SER A 322 25.45 -8.50 -17.95
C SER A 322 24.43 -7.54 -17.35
N THR A 323 23.63 -8.05 -16.40
CA THR A 323 22.61 -7.31 -15.66
C THR A 323 22.89 -7.40 -14.15
N VAL A 324 21.93 -7.03 -13.29
CA VAL A 324 22.07 -7.24 -11.83
C VAL A 324 21.91 -8.70 -11.39
N GLU A 325 21.24 -9.54 -12.17
CA GLU A 325 20.92 -10.94 -11.80
C GLU A 325 21.56 -11.97 -12.74
N SER A 326 21.57 -11.69 -14.05
CA SER A 326 22.10 -12.59 -15.08
C SER A 326 23.49 -12.18 -15.58
N ILE A 327 24.21 -13.17 -16.13
CA ILE A 327 25.30 -12.98 -17.09
C ILE A 327 25.04 -13.97 -18.22
N MET A 328 24.74 -13.45 -19.40
CA MET A 328 24.42 -14.23 -20.59
C MET A 328 25.62 -14.27 -21.53
N TYR A 329 25.88 -15.44 -22.12
CA TYR A 329 26.96 -15.69 -23.06
C TYR A 329 26.40 -16.31 -24.34
N GLY A 330 26.86 -15.85 -25.49
CA GLY A 330 26.53 -16.44 -26.79
C GLY A 330 27.61 -16.18 -27.84
N LEU A 331 27.47 -16.83 -29.00
CA LEU A 331 28.43 -16.72 -30.09
C LEU A 331 28.05 -15.58 -31.02
N THR A 332 29.01 -14.78 -31.44
CA THR A 332 28.81 -13.83 -32.56
C THR A 332 28.46 -14.57 -33.85
N ASP A 333 29.03 -15.78 -34.02
CA ASP A 333 28.82 -16.66 -35.18
C ASP A 333 27.36 -17.13 -35.34
N THR A 334 26.51 -17.01 -34.31
CA THR A 334 25.07 -17.31 -34.38
C THR A 334 24.28 -16.24 -35.15
N TYR A 335 24.78 -15.01 -35.19
CA TYR A 335 24.08 -13.84 -35.73
C TYR A 335 24.80 -13.19 -36.92
N VAL A 336 26.13 -13.37 -37.01
CA VAL A 336 27.00 -12.85 -38.07
C VAL A 336 27.57 -14.02 -38.87
N ASN A 337 27.41 -14.01 -40.19
CA ASN A 337 27.96 -15.03 -41.07
C ASN A 337 29.47 -14.79 -41.24
N ARG A 338 30.30 -15.45 -40.42
CA ARG A 338 31.76 -15.31 -40.40
C ARG A 338 32.42 -15.58 -41.77
N ALA A 339 31.78 -16.36 -42.66
CA ALA A 339 32.30 -16.61 -44.01
C ALA A 339 32.27 -15.36 -44.92
N LEU A 340 31.50 -14.32 -44.58
CA LEU A 340 31.52 -13.04 -45.30
C LEU A 340 32.80 -12.24 -45.01
N LYS A 341 33.48 -12.47 -43.89
CA LYS A 341 34.60 -11.63 -43.40
C LYS A 341 35.70 -11.38 -44.45
N ASP A 342 36.02 -12.38 -45.26
CA ASP A 342 37.00 -12.30 -46.35
C ASP A 342 36.35 -12.25 -47.75
N ALA A 343 35.07 -12.61 -47.88
CA ALA A 343 34.37 -12.76 -49.16
C ALA A 343 33.51 -11.54 -49.56
N ASP A 344 32.92 -10.87 -48.57
CA ASP A 344 32.16 -9.62 -48.67
C ASP A 344 32.30 -8.85 -47.33
N PRO A 345 33.39 -8.09 -47.14
CA PRO A 345 33.67 -7.40 -45.88
C PRO A 345 32.60 -6.36 -45.52
N ASP A 346 32.00 -5.69 -46.50
CA ASP A 346 30.97 -4.68 -46.26
C ASP A 346 29.68 -5.32 -45.74
N ALA A 347 29.26 -6.46 -46.32
CA ALA A 347 28.15 -7.24 -45.78
C ALA A 347 28.47 -7.82 -44.38
N TYR A 348 29.69 -8.29 -44.14
CA TYR A 348 30.14 -8.73 -42.82
C TYR A 348 30.05 -7.61 -41.76
N HIS A 349 30.49 -6.40 -42.10
CA HIS A 349 30.40 -5.24 -41.21
C HIS A 349 28.95 -4.82 -40.95
N ALA A 350 28.07 -4.85 -41.96
CA ALA A 350 26.65 -4.57 -41.79
C ALA A 350 25.95 -5.62 -40.90
N GLU A 351 26.27 -6.91 -41.04
CA GLU A 351 25.76 -7.95 -40.15
C GLU A 351 26.28 -7.79 -38.72
N LEU A 352 27.54 -7.36 -38.55
CA LEU A 352 28.13 -7.10 -37.23
C LEU A 352 27.48 -5.91 -36.52
N GLU A 353 27.24 -4.79 -37.20
CA GLU A 353 26.51 -3.64 -36.65
C GLU A 353 25.07 -4.04 -36.28
N ALA A 354 24.37 -4.77 -37.15
CA ALA A 354 23.03 -5.28 -36.86
C ALA A 354 22.99 -6.28 -35.68
N PHE A 355 24.10 -6.98 -35.41
CA PHE A 355 24.26 -7.84 -34.23
C PHE A 355 24.54 -7.02 -32.96
N GLU A 356 25.47 -6.06 -32.96
CA GLU A 356 25.79 -5.25 -31.78
C GLU A 356 24.57 -4.47 -31.28
N ASN A 357 23.76 -3.91 -32.20
CA ASN A 357 22.47 -3.30 -31.87
C ASN A 357 21.48 -4.27 -31.19
N LYS A 358 21.49 -5.56 -31.55
CA LYS A 358 20.67 -6.59 -30.88
C LYS A 358 21.22 -6.98 -29.51
N VAL A 359 22.54 -7.03 -29.34
CA VAL A 359 23.16 -7.25 -28.01
C VAL A 359 22.80 -6.10 -27.07
N GLU A 360 22.84 -4.84 -27.54
CA GLU A 360 22.39 -3.69 -26.74
C GLU A 360 20.90 -3.78 -26.39
N TYR A 361 20.03 -4.01 -27.39
CA TYR A 361 18.59 -4.19 -27.17
C TYR A 361 18.30 -5.28 -26.13
N ALA A 362 18.86 -6.49 -26.29
CA ALA A 362 18.66 -7.58 -25.33
C ALA A 362 19.17 -7.22 -23.93
N ALA A 363 20.30 -6.52 -23.81
CA ALA A 363 20.82 -6.04 -22.53
C ALA A 363 19.90 -5.01 -21.86
N GLU A 364 19.24 -4.14 -22.64
CA GLU A 364 18.21 -3.26 -22.10
C GLU A 364 17.00 -4.04 -21.61
N ARG A 365 16.42 -4.89 -22.47
CA ARG A 365 15.15 -5.58 -22.18
C ARG A 365 15.29 -6.52 -20.98
N GLN A 366 16.40 -7.26 -20.86
CA GLN A 366 16.68 -8.07 -19.66
C GLN A 366 16.78 -7.22 -18.38
N ALA A 367 17.35 -6.01 -18.45
CA ALA A 367 17.38 -5.11 -17.30
C ALA A 367 15.98 -4.54 -16.98
N ASP A 368 15.18 -4.20 -17.98
CA ASP A 368 13.78 -3.74 -17.80
C ASP A 368 12.92 -4.82 -17.11
N TYR A 369 13.12 -6.11 -17.42
CA TYR A 369 12.48 -7.25 -16.76
C TYR A 369 12.88 -7.38 -15.28
N LEU A 370 14.17 -7.27 -14.97
CA LEU A 370 14.65 -7.34 -13.59
C LEU A 370 14.24 -6.09 -12.78
N ASP A 371 14.20 -4.92 -13.41
CA ASP A 371 13.68 -3.68 -12.80
C ASP A 371 12.18 -3.79 -12.50
N PHE A 372 11.38 -4.33 -13.43
CA PHE A 372 9.96 -4.60 -13.21
C PHE A 372 9.75 -5.50 -11.99
N TRP A 373 10.44 -6.65 -11.93
CA TRP A 373 10.30 -7.56 -10.79
C TRP A 373 10.85 -6.98 -9.49
N TYR A 374 11.92 -6.16 -9.53
CA TYR A 374 12.44 -5.50 -8.33
C TYR A 374 11.46 -4.49 -7.73
N ARG A 375 10.73 -3.75 -8.58
CA ARG A 375 9.68 -2.82 -8.13
C ARG A 375 8.55 -3.56 -7.42
N LEU A 376 8.03 -4.63 -8.03
CA LEU A 376 6.90 -5.40 -7.49
C LEU A 376 7.26 -6.29 -6.29
N ALA A 377 8.48 -6.83 -6.25
CA ALA A 377 8.90 -7.75 -5.20
C ALA A 377 8.87 -7.12 -3.81
N LYS A 378 8.39 -7.91 -2.82
CA LYS A 378 8.55 -7.58 -1.40
C LYS A 378 10.01 -7.31 -1.06
N GLU A 379 10.24 -6.34 -0.18
CA GLU A 379 11.57 -5.83 0.13
C GLU A 379 12.55 -6.92 0.60
N ASP A 380 12.07 -7.86 1.41
CA ASP A 380 12.85 -9.00 1.92
C ASP A 380 13.20 -10.06 0.84
N LYS A 381 12.56 -9.98 -0.34
CA LYS A 381 12.84 -10.85 -1.50
C LYS A 381 13.70 -10.19 -2.57
N ARG A 382 13.85 -8.87 -2.57
CA ARG A 382 14.65 -8.11 -3.56
C ARG A 382 16.10 -8.55 -3.67
N ALA A 383 16.67 -9.13 -2.62
CA ALA A 383 18.02 -9.72 -2.64
C ALA A 383 18.16 -10.92 -3.59
N GLN A 384 17.06 -11.63 -3.89
CA GLN A 384 17.04 -12.77 -4.83
C GLN A 384 17.08 -12.31 -6.30
N LEU A 385 16.92 -11.01 -6.56
CA LEU A 385 17.05 -10.37 -7.88
C LEU A 385 18.45 -9.76 -8.11
N VAL A 386 19.44 -10.19 -7.32
CA VAL A 386 20.85 -9.81 -7.49
C VAL A 386 21.70 -11.08 -7.44
N GLY A 387 22.54 -11.30 -8.45
CA GLY A 387 23.26 -12.56 -8.60
C GLY A 387 24.02 -12.67 -9.92
N ASN A 388 24.54 -13.87 -10.16
CA ASN A 388 25.43 -14.18 -11.29
C ASN A 388 24.88 -15.34 -12.15
N ARG A 389 23.56 -15.42 -12.36
CA ARG A 389 22.92 -16.52 -13.08
C ARG A 389 23.46 -16.63 -14.51
N ARG A 390 24.01 -17.80 -14.85
CA ARG A 390 24.52 -18.05 -16.22
C ARG A 390 23.36 -18.37 -17.16
N VAL A 391 23.30 -17.63 -18.26
CA VAL A 391 22.37 -17.89 -19.38
C VAL A 391 23.20 -18.18 -20.62
N TRP A 392 22.96 -19.31 -21.26
CA TRP A 392 23.71 -19.77 -22.42
C TRP A 392 22.82 -19.69 -23.66
N ASP A 393 23.17 -18.81 -24.59
CA ASP A 393 22.53 -18.77 -25.90
C ASP A 393 22.86 -20.04 -26.71
N ASN A 394 22.12 -20.26 -27.78
CA ASN A 394 22.33 -21.41 -28.64
C ASN A 394 23.71 -21.35 -29.32
N GLN A 395 24.30 -22.53 -29.59
CA GLN A 395 25.64 -22.65 -30.17
C GLN A 395 25.57 -22.95 -31.68
N GLN A 396 24.52 -22.47 -32.36
CA GLN A 396 24.40 -22.55 -33.82
C GLN A 396 25.33 -21.54 -34.50
N ILE A 397 25.87 -21.90 -35.65
CA ILE A 397 26.59 -21.03 -36.59
C ILE A 397 25.59 -20.59 -37.67
N LYS A 398 25.65 -19.33 -38.09
CA LYS A 398 24.81 -18.76 -39.13
C LYS A 398 25.25 -19.23 -40.51
N ASN A 399 24.41 -20.01 -41.17
CA ASN A 399 24.59 -20.43 -42.55
C ASN A 399 23.25 -20.26 -43.30
N PRO A 400 23.09 -19.25 -44.17
CA PRO A 400 21.86 -19.01 -44.93
C PRO A 400 21.42 -20.18 -45.82
N ASN A 401 22.32 -21.13 -46.13
CA ASN A 401 22.07 -22.27 -47.01
C ASN A 401 21.68 -23.56 -46.25
N GLU A 402 21.58 -23.54 -44.91
CA GLU A 402 21.21 -24.72 -44.12
C GLU A 402 20.15 -24.40 -43.06
N ASN A 403 18.94 -24.93 -43.26
CA ASN A 403 17.81 -24.66 -42.36
C ASN A 403 17.85 -25.47 -41.06
N SER A 404 18.57 -26.60 -41.01
CA SER A 404 18.62 -27.45 -39.82
C SER A 404 19.49 -26.85 -38.71
N ALA A 405 18.87 -26.46 -37.59
CA ALA A 405 19.58 -26.03 -36.38
C ALA A 405 20.58 -27.08 -35.88
N ALA A 406 20.24 -28.38 -36.00
CA ALA A 406 21.12 -29.49 -35.60
C ALA A 406 22.41 -29.57 -36.42
N LYS A 407 22.34 -29.29 -37.73
CA LYS A 407 23.54 -29.23 -38.61
C LYS A 407 24.30 -27.91 -38.50
N ARG A 408 23.61 -26.82 -38.14
CA ARG A 408 24.24 -25.53 -37.87
C ARG A 408 24.90 -25.46 -36.48
N TRP A 409 24.61 -26.39 -35.56
CA TRP A 409 25.30 -26.46 -34.27
C TRP A 409 26.82 -26.58 -34.47
N SER A 410 27.59 -25.70 -33.83
CA SER A 410 29.06 -25.79 -33.85
C SER A 410 29.49 -27.17 -33.34
N PRO A 411 30.43 -27.87 -33.98
CA PRO A 411 31.09 -29.00 -33.34
C PRO A 411 31.84 -28.49 -32.09
N LYS A 412 32.08 -29.38 -31.12
CA LYS A 412 32.80 -29.05 -29.89
C LYS A 412 34.24 -28.55 -30.13
N GLN A 413 34.88 -29.09 -31.17
CA GLN A 413 36.30 -28.96 -31.50
C GLN A 413 36.56 -29.50 -32.91
N GLY A 414 37.76 -29.29 -33.44
CA GLY A 414 38.17 -29.77 -34.76
C GLY A 414 37.80 -28.82 -35.89
N VAL A 415 37.66 -29.33 -37.12
CA VAL A 415 37.33 -28.52 -38.30
C VAL A 415 35.89 -28.00 -38.19
N GLY A 416 35.68 -26.72 -38.48
CA GLY A 416 34.35 -26.08 -38.46
C GLY A 416 33.86 -25.63 -37.08
N VAL A 417 34.67 -25.72 -36.02
CA VAL A 417 34.34 -25.15 -34.70
C VAL A 417 34.26 -23.63 -34.75
N ALA A 418 33.23 -23.06 -34.16
CA ALA A 418 33.11 -21.61 -33.91
C ALA A 418 34.23 -21.14 -32.97
N SER A 419 34.85 -19.98 -33.25
CA SER A 419 35.96 -19.46 -32.43
C SER A 419 35.56 -19.32 -30.96
N GLY A 420 34.32 -18.91 -30.69
CA GLY A 420 33.80 -18.77 -29.31
C GLY A 420 33.58 -20.10 -28.60
N VAL A 421 33.28 -21.18 -29.34
CA VAL A 421 33.21 -22.54 -28.77
C VAL A 421 34.61 -23.04 -28.45
N LYS A 422 35.56 -22.86 -29.36
CA LYS A 422 36.96 -23.28 -29.20
C LYS A 422 37.66 -22.56 -28.05
N GLU A 423 37.48 -21.24 -27.93
CA GLU A 423 38.26 -20.39 -27.02
C GLU A 423 37.64 -20.24 -25.62
N PHE A 424 36.32 -20.41 -25.50
CA PHE A 424 35.58 -20.16 -24.26
C PHE A 424 34.72 -21.36 -23.83
N MET A 425 33.73 -21.77 -24.64
CA MET A 425 32.74 -22.77 -24.19
C MET A 425 33.38 -24.14 -23.90
N THR A 426 34.21 -24.66 -24.81
CA THR A 426 34.81 -26.00 -24.65
C THR A 426 35.85 -26.06 -23.53
N PRO A 427 36.83 -25.14 -23.39
CA PRO A 427 37.86 -25.25 -22.35
C PRO A 427 37.36 -24.88 -20.93
N LEU A 428 36.22 -24.19 -20.82
CA LEU A 428 35.50 -24.00 -19.54
C LEU A 428 34.47 -25.10 -19.25
N GLY A 429 34.18 -26.00 -20.20
CA GLY A 429 33.19 -27.07 -20.03
C GLY A 429 31.73 -26.64 -20.18
N TYR A 430 31.47 -25.47 -20.79
CA TYR A 430 30.15 -24.92 -21.08
C TYR A 430 29.63 -25.25 -22.49
N TYR A 431 30.35 -26.08 -23.28
CA TYR A 431 29.81 -26.67 -24.50
C TYR A 431 28.76 -27.74 -24.17
N PHE A 432 27.57 -27.68 -24.78
CA PHE A 432 26.46 -28.61 -24.50
C PHE A 432 25.88 -29.32 -25.74
N THR A 433 25.22 -30.45 -25.45
CA THR A 433 24.51 -31.33 -26.41
C THR A 433 23.41 -30.60 -27.19
N PHE A 434 23.39 -30.58 -28.53
CA PHE A 434 22.20 -30.13 -29.26
C PHE A 434 20.98 -30.99 -28.88
N THR A 435 19.86 -30.34 -28.59
CA THR A 435 18.59 -30.94 -28.18
C THR A 435 17.45 -30.20 -28.88
N GLN A 436 16.36 -30.88 -29.22
CA GLN A 436 15.21 -30.26 -29.91
C GLN A 436 14.27 -29.57 -28.90
N ALA A 437 14.73 -28.45 -28.31
CA ALA A 437 13.99 -27.61 -27.36
C ALA A 437 14.18 -26.11 -27.71
N ASP A 438 13.36 -25.21 -27.20
CA ASP A 438 13.58 -23.76 -27.38
C ASP A 438 14.65 -23.26 -26.39
N GLY A 439 14.32 -23.34 -25.10
CA GLY A 439 15.22 -23.23 -23.97
C GLY A 439 14.81 -24.21 -22.85
N VAL A 440 15.64 -24.31 -21.81
CA VAL A 440 15.33 -25.00 -20.53
C VAL A 440 16.13 -24.35 -19.40
N ALA A 441 15.48 -24.10 -18.26
CA ALA A 441 16.11 -23.79 -16.98
C ALA A 441 16.48 -25.07 -16.21
N ASP A 442 17.75 -25.26 -15.85
CA ASP A 442 18.15 -26.29 -14.90
C ASP A 442 17.80 -25.86 -13.46
N ILE A 443 16.83 -26.53 -12.87
CA ILE A 443 16.36 -26.30 -11.49
C ILE A 443 17.44 -26.59 -10.42
N ASN A 444 18.53 -27.27 -10.76
CA ASN A 444 19.59 -27.65 -9.81
C ASN A 444 20.75 -26.65 -9.79
N SER A 445 21.26 -26.25 -10.96
CA SER A 445 22.33 -25.24 -11.07
C SER A 445 21.82 -23.80 -11.20
N GLY A 446 20.52 -23.62 -11.44
CA GLY A 446 19.89 -22.33 -11.71
C GLY A 446 20.17 -21.75 -13.09
N GLN A 447 20.93 -22.46 -13.94
CA GLN A 447 21.34 -21.99 -15.26
C GLN A 447 20.22 -22.13 -16.30
N ILE A 448 20.30 -21.34 -17.37
CA ILE A 448 19.36 -21.37 -18.48
C ILE A 448 20.14 -21.67 -19.76
N HIS A 449 19.65 -22.58 -20.59
CA HIS A 449 20.28 -22.98 -21.85
C HIS A 449 19.29 -22.86 -23.01
N TYR A 450 19.72 -22.29 -24.15
CA TYR A 450 18.93 -22.21 -25.38
C TYR A 450 19.45 -23.15 -26.47
N TRP A 451 18.53 -23.65 -27.29
CA TRP A 451 18.81 -24.58 -28.37
C TRP A 451 18.25 -24.13 -29.71
N LEU A 452 16.95 -23.82 -29.78
CA LEU A 452 16.27 -23.32 -30.98
C LEU A 452 15.92 -21.83 -30.90
N ALA A 453 15.78 -21.26 -29.69
CA ALA A 453 15.62 -19.82 -29.50
C ALA A 453 16.96 -19.09 -29.71
N ASN A 454 16.94 -17.89 -30.33
CA ASN A 454 18.11 -17.01 -30.40
C ASN A 454 17.94 -15.92 -29.34
N GLY A 455 18.79 -15.92 -28.33
CA GLY A 455 18.68 -15.07 -27.14
C GLY A 455 18.64 -13.54 -27.38
N LEU A 456 18.99 -13.08 -28.58
CA LEU A 456 18.97 -11.68 -28.97
C LEU A 456 17.76 -11.27 -29.84
N ASP A 457 16.77 -12.14 -30.01
CA ASP A 457 15.49 -11.79 -30.66
C ASP A 457 14.30 -11.87 -29.69
N ASP A 458 13.14 -11.34 -30.10
CA ASP A 458 11.94 -11.29 -29.25
C ASP A 458 11.46 -12.67 -28.78
N ARG A 459 11.71 -13.75 -29.52
CA ARG A 459 11.40 -15.11 -29.07
C ARG A 459 12.38 -15.53 -27.98
N GLY A 460 13.68 -15.28 -28.16
CA GLY A 460 14.70 -15.48 -27.13
C GLY A 460 14.44 -14.69 -25.84
N LEU A 461 13.95 -13.46 -25.94
CA LEU A 461 13.55 -12.64 -24.78
C LEU A 461 12.26 -13.16 -24.12
N THR A 462 11.30 -13.69 -24.88
CA THR A 462 10.17 -14.42 -24.30
C THR A 462 10.65 -15.69 -23.58
N THR A 463 11.57 -16.47 -24.16
CA THR A 463 12.20 -17.62 -23.50
C THR A 463 12.97 -17.19 -22.25
N TYR A 464 13.67 -16.05 -22.24
CA TYR A 464 14.33 -15.51 -21.04
C TYR A 464 13.32 -15.34 -19.89
N ALA A 465 12.23 -14.62 -20.12
CA ALA A 465 11.20 -14.39 -19.10
C ALA A 465 10.46 -15.68 -18.68
N HIS A 466 10.30 -16.64 -19.61
CA HIS A 466 9.75 -17.98 -19.33
C HIS A 466 10.65 -18.78 -18.38
N GLU A 467 11.93 -18.93 -18.71
CA GLU A 467 12.89 -19.73 -17.95
C GLU A 467 13.26 -19.05 -16.61
N HIS A 468 13.34 -17.72 -16.56
CA HIS A 468 13.41 -16.97 -15.30
C HIS A 468 12.16 -17.17 -14.44
N THR A 469 10.97 -17.36 -15.03
CA THR A 469 9.75 -17.61 -14.25
C THR A 469 9.84 -18.92 -13.48
N HIS A 470 10.29 -20.02 -14.10
CA HIS A 470 10.51 -21.29 -13.40
C HIS A 470 11.47 -21.15 -12.21
N GLN A 471 12.51 -20.33 -12.36
CA GLN A 471 13.52 -20.08 -11.32
C GLN A 471 13.02 -19.16 -10.19
N MET A 472 12.30 -18.09 -10.53
CA MET A 472 11.89 -17.04 -9.60
C MET A 472 10.51 -17.27 -8.95
N ALA A 473 9.74 -18.25 -9.45
CA ALA A 473 8.40 -18.62 -8.98
C ALA A 473 8.27 -18.65 -7.44
N ASN A 474 9.08 -19.46 -6.77
CA ASN A 474 9.02 -19.58 -5.31
C ASN A 474 9.55 -18.31 -4.62
N GLN A 475 10.76 -17.88 -4.99
CA GLN A 475 11.51 -16.88 -4.24
C GLN A 475 10.95 -15.46 -4.34
N VAL A 476 10.50 -15.06 -5.54
CA VAL A 476 10.11 -13.68 -5.87
C VAL A 476 8.60 -13.60 -6.10
N HIS A 477 8.08 -14.33 -7.10
CA HIS A 477 6.69 -14.19 -7.55
C HIS A 477 5.71 -14.58 -6.45
N PHE A 478 5.95 -15.72 -5.80
CA PHE A 478 5.14 -16.20 -4.67
C PHE A 478 5.75 -15.87 -3.29
N ALA A 479 6.68 -14.90 -3.21
CA ALA A 479 7.24 -14.35 -1.99
C ALA A 479 7.70 -15.39 -0.92
N GLY A 480 8.18 -16.55 -1.35
CA GLY A 480 8.65 -17.65 -0.49
C GLY A 480 7.58 -18.67 -0.06
N TYR A 481 6.33 -18.54 -0.50
CA TYR A 481 5.25 -19.47 -0.14
C TYR A 481 5.22 -20.75 -0.99
N GLY A 482 6.00 -20.84 -2.06
CA GLY A 482 5.97 -21.94 -3.03
C GLY A 482 4.69 -21.96 -3.89
N GLN A 483 4.79 -22.54 -5.07
CA GLN A 483 3.68 -22.67 -6.02
C GLN A 483 2.57 -23.59 -5.47
N ARG A 484 1.30 -23.26 -5.76
CA ARG A 484 0.09 -23.97 -5.30
C ARG A 484 0.19 -25.48 -5.53
N SER A 485 0.03 -26.26 -4.46
CA SER A 485 -0.01 -27.72 -4.55
C SER A 485 -1.07 -28.19 -5.55
N GLY A 486 -0.65 -29.03 -6.49
CA GLY A 486 -1.50 -29.53 -7.58
C GLY A 486 -1.19 -28.90 -8.93
N ALA A 487 -0.56 -27.72 -8.96
CA ALA A 487 -0.16 -27.02 -10.18
C ALA A 487 1.02 -27.69 -10.91
N SER A 488 1.09 -27.41 -12.22
CA SER A 488 2.15 -27.81 -13.14
C SER A 488 3.21 -26.72 -13.28
N ALA A 489 4.42 -27.03 -13.73
CA ALA A 489 5.46 -26.00 -13.93
C ALA A 489 4.98 -24.95 -14.97
N GLU A 490 4.38 -25.43 -16.07
CA GLU A 490 3.87 -24.58 -17.16
C GLU A 490 2.53 -23.89 -16.87
N LEU A 491 2.01 -24.00 -15.64
CA LEU A 491 0.83 -23.23 -15.23
C LEU A 491 1.14 -21.73 -15.11
N ILE A 492 2.35 -21.39 -14.65
CA ILE A 492 2.70 -20.02 -14.23
C ILE A 492 3.51 -19.26 -15.30
N THR A 493 3.90 -19.93 -16.38
CA THR A 493 4.66 -19.37 -17.49
C THR A 493 3.71 -18.80 -18.56
N ARG A 494 3.44 -19.54 -19.65
CA ARG A 494 2.63 -19.05 -20.78
C ARG A 494 1.24 -18.62 -20.31
N GLY A 495 0.83 -17.40 -20.65
CA GLY A 495 -0.47 -16.85 -20.26
C GLY A 495 -0.58 -16.36 -18.81
N VAL A 496 0.53 -16.30 -18.05
CA VAL A 496 0.59 -15.73 -16.69
C VAL A 496 1.81 -14.82 -16.52
N PHE A 497 3.03 -15.36 -16.39
CA PHE A 497 4.27 -14.58 -16.23
C PHE A 497 5.24 -14.67 -17.43
N GLU A 498 4.82 -15.26 -18.54
CA GLU A 498 5.50 -15.11 -19.84
C GLU A 498 4.91 -13.92 -20.63
N PRO A 499 5.73 -12.94 -21.06
CA PRO A 499 5.29 -11.80 -21.87
C PRO A 499 5.04 -12.21 -23.32
N TRP A 500 3.93 -11.76 -23.89
CA TRP A 500 3.51 -12.13 -25.25
C TRP A 500 4.44 -11.57 -26.34
N HIS A 501 4.71 -12.32 -27.41
CA HIS A 501 5.38 -11.82 -28.63
C HIS A 501 4.56 -12.15 -29.90
N GLN A 502 4.47 -11.22 -30.84
CA GLN A 502 3.52 -11.29 -31.96
C GLN A 502 3.97 -12.18 -33.14
N ASN A 503 5.20 -12.69 -33.11
CA ASN A 503 5.82 -13.38 -34.24
C ASN A 503 5.72 -14.91 -34.18
N ASP A 504 5.09 -15.49 -33.16
CA ASP A 504 4.86 -16.93 -33.07
C ASP A 504 3.74 -17.36 -34.05
N PRO A 505 4.03 -18.17 -35.09
CA PRO A 505 3.02 -18.59 -36.07
C PRO A 505 2.03 -19.63 -35.51
N THR A 506 2.21 -20.11 -34.28
CA THR A 506 1.27 -21.01 -33.59
C THR A 506 0.22 -20.25 -32.77
N ASP A 507 0.58 -19.09 -32.21
CA ASP A 507 -0.14 -18.46 -31.10
C ASP A 507 -0.99 -17.26 -31.58
N LYS A 508 -2.30 -17.49 -31.78
CA LYS A 508 -3.14 -16.72 -32.72
C LYS A 508 -4.31 -15.97 -32.03
N GLY A 509 -4.02 -15.09 -31.08
CA GLY A 509 -5.05 -14.43 -30.27
C GLY A 509 -4.78 -12.97 -29.93
N ALA A 510 -5.82 -12.33 -29.38
CA ALA A 510 -5.69 -11.17 -28.50
C ALA A 510 -5.82 -11.70 -27.07
N ASN A 511 -4.69 -11.81 -26.37
CA ASN A 511 -4.58 -12.58 -25.14
C ASN A 511 -4.28 -11.67 -23.94
N PHE A 512 -4.57 -12.16 -22.73
CA PHE A 512 -4.06 -11.56 -21.49
C PHE A 512 -2.53 -11.60 -21.54
N ASP A 513 -1.93 -10.42 -21.43
CA ASP A 513 -0.50 -10.18 -21.56
C ASP A 513 -0.07 -9.25 -20.42
N LEU A 514 1.01 -9.63 -19.75
CA LEU A 514 1.77 -8.81 -18.81
C LEU A 514 3.16 -8.66 -19.41
N ASN A 515 3.34 -7.57 -20.14
CA ASN A 515 4.58 -7.26 -20.83
C ASN A 515 5.62 -6.75 -19.81
N GLN A 516 6.47 -7.68 -19.37
CA GLN A 516 7.50 -7.46 -18.37
C GLN A 516 8.83 -7.04 -18.97
N ILE A 517 9.03 -7.20 -20.28
CA ILE A 517 10.37 -7.17 -20.90
C ILE A 517 10.50 -6.23 -22.10
N PHE A 518 9.44 -6.00 -22.88
CA PHE A 518 9.52 -5.29 -24.16
C PHE A 518 9.16 -3.81 -24.02
N ASP A 519 9.94 -2.93 -24.67
CA ASP A 519 9.46 -1.60 -25.01
C ASP A 519 8.61 -1.67 -26.29
N ARG A 520 7.33 -1.29 -26.18
CA ARG A 520 6.37 -1.21 -27.28
C ARG A 520 5.70 0.16 -27.32
N SER A 521 6.41 1.21 -26.90
CA SER A 521 5.92 2.60 -26.83
C SER A 521 5.32 3.10 -28.15
N ASP A 522 5.92 2.75 -29.29
CA ASP A 522 5.45 3.13 -30.63
C ASP A 522 4.33 2.23 -31.19
N GLN A 523 4.00 1.13 -30.52
CA GLN A 523 2.95 0.19 -30.91
C GLN A 523 1.67 0.42 -30.08
N ASN A 524 0.56 -0.23 -30.43
CA ASN A 524 -0.63 -0.30 -29.57
C ASN A 524 -0.99 -1.77 -29.23
N PRO A 525 -0.19 -2.44 -28.38
CA PRO A 525 -0.45 -3.82 -27.96
C PRO A 525 -1.69 -3.90 -27.06
N TYR A 526 -2.27 -5.10 -26.93
CA TYR A 526 -3.37 -5.36 -26.00
C TYR A 526 -2.92 -5.32 -24.53
N GLY A 527 -1.74 -5.88 -24.24
CA GLY A 527 -1.02 -5.67 -22.97
C GLY A 527 -0.44 -4.25 -22.84
N ASN A 528 0.25 -3.97 -21.74
CA ASN A 528 0.91 -2.69 -21.48
C ASN A 528 2.06 -2.41 -22.49
N LYS A 529 2.23 -1.14 -22.89
CA LYS A 529 3.32 -0.74 -23.80
C LYS A 529 4.71 -1.04 -23.25
N THR A 530 4.98 -0.76 -21.98
CA THR A 530 6.31 -0.95 -21.36
C THR A 530 6.18 -1.48 -19.93
N PRO A 531 7.23 -2.10 -19.37
CA PRO A 531 7.22 -2.59 -17.98
C PRO A 531 7.19 -1.44 -16.96
N ASP A 532 7.72 -0.26 -17.35
CA ASP A 532 7.72 0.97 -16.56
C ASP A 532 6.32 1.61 -16.41
N ARG A 533 5.28 1.07 -17.06
CA ARG A 533 3.86 1.33 -16.73
C ARG A 533 3.52 0.93 -15.28
N PHE A 534 4.25 -0.02 -14.68
CA PHE A 534 4.00 -0.54 -13.34
C PHE A 534 5.15 -0.20 -12.39
N GLN A 535 4.84 0.59 -11.35
CA GLN A 535 5.79 1.00 -10.32
C GLN A 535 5.52 0.31 -8.97
N THR A 536 4.29 -0.17 -8.77
CA THR A 536 3.78 -0.80 -7.54
C THR A 536 2.84 -1.97 -7.88
N PRO A 537 2.59 -2.90 -6.93
CA PRO A 537 1.53 -3.90 -7.07
C PRO A 537 0.12 -3.32 -7.26
N ASP A 538 -0.15 -2.10 -6.76
CA ASP A 538 -1.43 -1.42 -6.93
C ASP A 538 -1.64 -0.89 -8.36
N ASP A 539 -0.56 -0.60 -9.11
CA ASP A 539 -0.67 -0.28 -10.54
C ASP A 539 -1.21 -1.47 -11.34
N LEU A 540 -0.78 -2.70 -11.00
CA LEU A 540 -1.32 -3.92 -11.61
C LEU A 540 -2.80 -4.08 -11.27
N LYS A 541 -3.17 -3.95 -9.99
CA LYS A 541 -4.57 -4.04 -9.55
C LYS A 541 -5.45 -3.03 -10.28
N THR A 542 -4.99 -1.78 -10.38
CA THR A 542 -5.71 -0.71 -11.08
C THR A 542 -5.85 -1.00 -12.58
N TYR A 543 -4.76 -1.40 -13.25
CA TYR A 543 -4.76 -1.72 -14.67
C TYR A 543 -5.65 -2.91 -15.01
N TYR A 544 -5.45 -4.05 -14.34
CA TYR A 544 -6.21 -5.27 -14.62
C TYR A 544 -7.64 -5.20 -14.08
N GLY A 545 -7.91 -4.43 -13.03
CA GLY A 545 -9.27 -4.07 -12.61
C GLY A 545 -10.04 -3.32 -13.69
N ASN A 546 -9.50 -2.18 -14.15
CA ASN A 546 -10.10 -1.37 -15.22
C ASN A 546 -10.17 -2.12 -16.58
N GLN A 547 -9.24 -3.05 -16.84
CA GLN A 547 -9.29 -3.94 -18.00
C GLN A 547 -10.39 -5.00 -17.86
N MET A 548 -10.48 -5.66 -16.71
CA MET A 548 -11.45 -6.74 -16.45
C MET A 548 -12.89 -6.21 -16.34
N ASP A 549 -13.08 -4.97 -15.88
CA ASP A 549 -14.34 -4.22 -16.03
C ASP A 549 -14.84 -4.24 -17.48
N LEU A 550 -13.92 -4.02 -18.44
CA LEU A 550 -14.27 -4.05 -19.87
C LEU A 550 -14.48 -5.47 -20.37
N ILE A 551 -13.64 -6.44 -19.98
CA ILE A 551 -13.80 -7.83 -20.40
C ILE A 551 -15.13 -8.42 -19.91
N TYR A 552 -15.48 -8.28 -18.62
CA TYR A 552 -16.80 -8.72 -18.12
C TYR A 552 -17.96 -7.99 -18.81
N THR A 553 -17.82 -6.70 -19.12
CA THR A 553 -18.85 -5.94 -19.85
C THR A 553 -19.02 -6.44 -21.29
N LEU A 554 -17.93 -6.77 -21.99
CA LEU A 554 -17.94 -7.32 -23.35
C LEU A 554 -18.38 -8.79 -23.41
N ASP A 555 -18.04 -9.58 -22.39
CA ASP A 555 -18.49 -10.98 -22.26
C ASP A 555 -19.99 -11.02 -21.92
N TYR A 556 -20.50 -10.12 -21.08
CA TYR A 556 -21.94 -9.95 -20.87
C TYR A 556 -22.66 -9.46 -22.14
N LEU A 557 -22.09 -8.50 -22.88
CA LEU A 557 -22.65 -7.99 -24.14
C LEU A 557 -22.84 -9.08 -25.20
N GLU A 558 -21.87 -9.97 -25.34
CA GLU A 558 -21.97 -11.15 -26.20
C GLU A 558 -23.02 -12.14 -25.67
N ALA A 559 -23.03 -12.42 -24.37
CA ALA A 559 -23.99 -13.32 -23.75
C ALA A 559 -25.44 -12.82 -23.86
N GLU A 560 -25.70 -11.53 -23.66
CA GLU A 560 -27.05 -10.94 -23.77
C GLU A 560 -27.60 -11.07 -25.20
N VAL A 561 -26.75 -10.88 -26.22
CA VAL A 561 -27.09 -11.15 -27.61
C VAL A 561 -27.35 -12.64 -27.85
N ALA A 562 -26.43 -13.51 -27.44
CA ALA A 562 -26.52 -14.95 -27.66
C ALA A 562 -27.72 -15.60 -26.94
N LEU A 563 -27.97 -15.23 -25.69
CA LEU A 563 -29.08 -15.74 -24.87
C LEU A 563 -30.47 -15.30 -25.40
N SER A 564 -30.52 -14.25 -26.21
CA SER A 564 -31.75 -13.77 -26.88
C SER A 564 -32.14 -14.59 -28.12
N LYS A 565 -31.27 -15.49 -28.60
CA LYS A 565 -31.52 -16.36 -29.75
C LYS A 565 -32.28 -17.63 -29.35
N ASP A 566 -32.82 -18.34 -30.34
CA ASP A 566 -33.51 -19.63 -30.12
C ASP A 566 -32.57 -20.72 -29.56
N ASP A 567 -33.14 -21.77 -28.98
CA ASP A 567 -32.37 -22.82 -28.30
C ASP A 567 -31.42 -23.60 -29.23
N ALA A 568 -31.76 -23.75 -30.52
CA ALA A 568 -30.91 -24.43 -31.50
C ALA A 568 -29.80 -23.50 -32.06
N THR A 569 -29.94 -22.18 -31.92
CA THR A 569 -28.86 -21.21 -32.19
C THR A 569 -27.98 -21.02 -30.97
N LYS A 570 -28.52 -20.93 -29.75
CA LYS A 570 -27.74 -20.93 -28.50
C LYS A 570 -26.81 -22.15 -28.39
N ALA A 571 -27.28 -23.34 -28.77
CA ALA A 571 -26.46 -24.55 -28.79
C ALA A 571 -25.24 -24.50 -29.74
N LYS A 572 -25.16 -23.52 -30.65
CA LYS A 572 -24.01 -23.27 -31.55
C LYS A 572 -23.08 -22.18 -31.04
N LEU A 573 -23.50 -21.40 -30.04
CA LEU A 573 -22.78 -20.23 -29.51
C LEU A 573 -22.04 -20.52 -28.20
N PHE A 574 -22.33 -21.64 -27.55
CA PHE A 574 -21.69 -22.05 -26.30
C PHE A 574 -21.20 -23.51 -26.35
N ASN A 575 -19.99 -23.73 -25.84
CA ASN A 575 -19.47 -25.03 -25.43
C ASN A 575 -19.43 -25.08 -23.90
N LYS A 576 -19.24 -26.27 -23.31
CA LYS A 576 -19.11 -26.46 -21.85
C LYS A 576 -17.76 -27.08 -21.50
N ALA A 577 -17.20 -26.68 -20.36
CA ALA A 577 -15.98 -27.25 -19.79
C ALA A 577 -16.29 -28.22 -18.64
N THR A 578 -15.57 -29.33 -18.61
CA THR A 578 -15.63 -30.36 -17.55
C THR A 578 -14.21 -30.83 -17.23
N LEU A 579 -14.01 -31.51 -16.09
CA LEU A 579 -12.72 -32.09 -15.73
C LEU A 579 -12.68 -33.60 -15.96
N VAL A 580 -11.54 -34.08 -16.46
CA VAL A 580 -11.19 -35.49 -16.59
C VAL A 580 -9.78 -35.68 -16.01
N ASP A 581 -9.73 -36.25 -14.81
CA ASP A 581 -8.56 -36.27 -13.93
C ASP A 581 -8.01 -34.87 -13.63
N LYS A 582 -6.90 -34.48 -14.27
CA LYS A 582 -6.31 -33.13 -14.20
C LYS A 582 -6.53 -32.29 -15.47
N ASN A 583 -7.17 -32.86 -16.48
CA ASN A 583 -7.31 -32.29 -17.81
C ASN A 583 -8.69 -31.64 -17.97
N GLU A 584 -8.79 -30.61 -18.80
CA GLU A 584 -10.05 -29.93 -19.09
C GLU A 584 -10.63 -30.44 -20.40
N LYS A 585 -11.82 -31.03 -20.34
CA LYS A 585 -12.56 -31.54 -21.50
C LYS A 585 -13.66 -30.56 -21.90
N PHE A 586 -13.62 -30.16 -23.17
CA PHE A 586 -14.53 -29.20 -23.77
C PHE A 586 -15.43 -29.90 -24.78
N ASP A 587 -16.74 -29.78 -24.61
CA ASP A 587 -17.78 -30.37 -25.45
C ASP A 587 -18.75 -29.30 -25.97
N ASN A 588 -19.36 -29.53 -27.14
CA ASN A 588 -20.53 -28.75 -27.56
C ASN A 588 -21.69 -29.01 -26.59
N ILE A 589 -22.57 -28.03 -26.37
CA ILE A 589 -23.80 -28.26 -25.61
C ILE A 589 -24.92 -28.81 -26.50
N THR A 590 -25.88 -29.50 -25.91
CA THR A 590 -27.10 -29.93 -26.57
C THR A 590 -28.15 -28.80 -26.63
N VAL A 591 -29.14 -28.95 -27.52
CA VAL A 591 -30.31 -28.05 -27.57
C VAL A 591 -31.12 -28.11 -26.27
N ASP A 592 -31.17 -29.27 -25.61
CA ASP A 592 -31.87 -29.44 -24.33
C ASP A 592 -31.15 -28.77 -23.15
N GLU A 593 -29.82 -28.73 -23.15
CA GLU A 593 -29.06 -27.89 -22.22
C GLU A 593 -29.26 -26.40 -22.53
N ALA A 594 -29.22 -26.02 -23.82
CA ALA A 594 -29.41 -24.63 -24.26
C ALA A 594 -30.78 -24.05 -23.88
N LYS A 595 -31.84 -24.88 -23.77
CA LYS A 595 -33.16 -24.47 -23.25
C LYS A 595 -33.09 -23.85 -21.86
N ASN A 596 -32.22 -24.34 -20.99
CA ASN A 596 -32.11 -23.90 -19.61
C ASN A 596 -31.32 -22.58 -19.46
N LEU A 597 -30.56 -22.18 -20.48
CA LEU A 597 -29.79 -20.95 -20.48
C LEU A 597 -30.70 -19.74 -20.75
N LYS A 598 -30.92 -18.91 -19.72
CA LYS A 598 -31.74 -17.68 -19.77
C LYS A 598 -30.94 -16.43 -19.38
N THR A 599 -29.88 -16.58 -18.60
CA THR A 599 -29.11 -15.52 -17.94
C THR A 599 -27.61 -15.80 -17.98
N ILE A 600 -26.81 -14.78 -17.68
CA ILE A 600 -25.35 -14.93 -17.50
C ILE A 600 -25.00 -15.91 -16.36
N ASN A 601 -25.85 -16.03 -15.34
CA ASN A 601 -25.62 -16.92 -14.20
C ASN A 601 -25.69 -18.40 -14.61
N ASP A 602 -26.58 -18.75 -15.55
CA ASP A 602 -26.72 -20.11 -16.06
C ASP A 602 -25.49 -20.52 -16.89
N LEU A 603 -24.87 -19.56 -17.59
CA LEU A 603 -23.59 -19.75 -18.29
C LEU A 603 -22.42 -19.94 -17.32
N VAL A 604 -22.44 -19.27 -16.16
CA VAL A 604 -21.47 -19.54 -15.07
C VAL A 604 -21.65 -20.96 -14.52
N ASP A 605 -22.89 -21.37 -14.19
CA ASP A 605 -23.16 -22.67 -13.57
C ASP A 605 -22.92 -23.86 -14.51
N MET A 606 -23.20 -23.71 -15.82
CA MET A 606 -22.90 -24.74 -16.83
C MET A 606 -21.40 -24.87 -17.12
N ASN A 607 -20.55 -23.95 -16.63
CA ASN A 607 -19.15 -23.81 -17.04
C ASN A 607 -19.00 -23.57 -18.55
N ALA A 608 -19.82 -22.64 -19.05
CA ALA A 608 -19.84 -22.30 -20.46
C ALA A 608 -18.56 -21.57 -20.89
N VAL A 609 -18.15 -21.84 -22.13
CA VAL A 609 -17.20 -21.02 -22.89
C VAL A 609 -17.82 -20.68 -24.24
N ALA A 610 -17.41 -19.57 -24.87
CA ALA A 610 -17.92 -19.25 -26.19
C ALA A 610 -17.42 -20.26 -27.24
N TYR A 611 -18.29 -20.58 -28.22
CA TYR A 611 -18.09 -21.61 -29.26
C TYR A 611 -16.77 -21.55 -30.05
N ARG A 612 -16.08 -20.40 -30.05
CA ARG A 612 -14.82 -20.17 -30.79
C ARG A 612 -13.56 -20.38 -29.93
N PHE A 613 -13.69 -20.79 -28.68
CA PHE A 613 -12.56 -21.05 -27.79
C PHE A 613 -11.70 -22.21 -28.32
N MET A 614 -10.41 -21.95 -28.60
CA MET A 614 -9.51 -22.94 -29.19
C MET A 614 -8.86 -23.82 -28.12
N VAL A 615 -9.07 -25.14 -28.22
CA VAL A 615 -8.66 -26.15 -27.23
C VAL A 615 -7.43 -26.94 -27.70
N GLU A 616 -7.42 -27.32 -28.98
CA GLU A 616 -6.31 -28.05 -29.61
C GLU A 616 -6.15 -27.56 -31.06
N GLY A 617 -5.14 -26.73 -31.31
CA GLY A 617 -4.95 -26.06 -32.61
C GLY A 617 -6.10 -25.09 -32.89
N GLN A 618 -6.97 -25.41 -33.86
CA GLN A 618 -8.21 -24.68 -34.13
C GLN A 618 -9.48 -25.48 -33.80
N LYS A 619 -9.36 -26.63 -33.12
CA LYS A 619 -10.51 -27.36 -32.58
C LYS A 619 -11.09 -26.60 -31.40
N VAL A 620 -12.42 -26.58 -31.29
CA VAL A 620 -13.15 -25.93 -30.18
C VAL A 620 -13.71 -26.91 -29.15
N THR A 621 -13.46 -28.20 -29.37
CA THR A 621 -13.78 -29.32 -28.49
C THR A 621 -12.59 -30.27 -28.43
N GLY A 622 -12.49 -31.04 -27.36
CA GLY A 622 -11.36 -31.95 -27.11
C GLY A 622 -10.89 -31.84 -25.67
N THR A 623 -9.62 -32.14 -25.42
CA THR A 623 -9.04 -32.16 -24.08
C THR A 623 -7.78 -31.30 -24.03
N ALA A 624 -7.82 -30.23 -23.24
CA ALA A 624 -6.64 -29.49 -22.85
C ALA A 624 -5.89 -30.28 -21.77
N LYS A 625 -4.58 -30.45 -21.93
CA LYS A 625 -3.73 -31.29 -21.09
C LYS A 625 -3.13 -30.50 -19.95
N TYR A 626 -3.09 -31.11 -18.76
CA TYR A 626 -2.29 -30.62 -17.64
C TYR A 626 -0.82 -30.44 -18.02
N ASN A 627 -0.19 -29.35 -17.54
CA ASN A 627 1.13 -28.86 -17.94
C ASN A 627 1.16 -28.39 -19.41
N GLY A 628 0.19 -27.54 -19.78
CA GLY A 628 0.01 -27.06 -21.15
C GLY A 628 0.34 -25.58 -21.37
N TYR A 629 0.96 -25.30 -22.53
CA TYR A 629 1.36 -23.96 -23.02
C TYR A 629 0.17 -23.11 -23.49
N TYR A 630 -0.84 -22.92 -22.63
CA TYR A 630 -2.05 -22.16 -22.93
C TYR A 630 -1.90 -20.66 -22.63
N ALA A 631 -2.10 -19.83 -23.65
CA ALA A 631 -2.42 -18.42 -23.49
C ALA A 631 -3.95 -18.24 -23.33
N ILE A 632 -4.38 -17.20 -22.59
CA ILE A 632 -5.80 -16.97 -22.30
C ILE A 632 -6.32 -15.80 -23.15
N PRO A 633 -7.40 -15.98 -23.94
CA PRO A 633 -7.95 -14.91 -24.78
C PRO A 633 -8.66 -13.83 -23.94
N LEU A 634 -8.54 -12.58 -24.38
CA LEU A 634 -9.29 -11.44 -23.84
C LEU A 634 -10.75 -11.48 -24.29
N PHE A 635 -10.99 -11.75 -25.57
CA PHE A 635 -12.26 -11.46 -26.23
C PHE A 635 -13.15 -12.69 -26.46
N THR A 636 -12.64 -13.90 -26.25
CA THR A 636 -13.43 -15.14 -26.28
C THR A 636 -13.82 -15.54 -24.85
N PRO A 637 -15.10 -15.43 -24.46
CA PRO A 637 -15.55 -15.62 -23.08
C PRO A 637 -15.27 -17.00 -22.47
N ILE A 638 -14.93 -16.99 -21.17
CA ILE A 638 -14.89 -18.13 -20.27
C ILE A 638 -15.79 -17.80 -19.07
N TYR A 639 -17.05 -18.23 -19.13
CA TYR A 639 -18.12 -17.75 -18.24
C TYR A 639 -18.08 -18.37 -16.85
N GLY A 640 -17.85 -19.68 -16.75
CA GLY A 640 -17.76 -20.42 -15.47
C GLY A 640 -16.35 -20.94 -15.17
N ALA A 641 -16.26 -22.00 -14.35
CA ALA A 641 -15.04 -22.77 -14.09
C ALA A 641 -15.39 -24.12 -13.45
N PRO A 642 -15.01 -25.28 -14.03
CA PRO A 642 -15.45 -26.58 -13.55
C PRO A 642 -14.95 -26.86 -12.13
N HIS A 643 -15.90 -27.08 -11.21
CA HIS A 643 -15.60 -27.27 -9.80
C HIS A 643 -14.78 -28.55 -9.55
N ASN A 644 -13.67 -28.40 -8.82
CA ASN A 644 -12.85 -29.49 -8.31
C ASN A 644 -12.82 -29.43 -6.78
N PRO A 645 -13.44 -30.38 -6.04
CA PRO A 645 -13.48 -30.33 -4.59
C PRO A 645 -12.11 -30.55 -3.94
N ASN A 646 -11.16 -31.15 -4.67
CA ASN A 646 -9.85 -31.59 -4.18
C ASN A 646 -8.68 -30.92 -4.92
N GLY A 647 -8.87 -29.79 -5.60
CA GLY A 647 -7.80 -29.14 -6.36
C GLY A 647 -8.29 -28.01 -7.28
N MET A 648 -7.47 -27.68 -8.27
CA MET A 648 -7.70 -26.60 -9.22
C MET A 648 -8.66 -27.00 -10.37
N SER A 649 -9.39 -26.04 -10.93
CA SER A 649 -10.26 -26.16 -12.13
C SER A 649 -9.55 -26.48 -13.46
N GLY A 650 -8.31 -26.98 -13.44
CA GLY A 650 -7.47 -27.23 -14.62
C GLY A 650 -6.69 -25.99 -15.08
N ASP A 651 -5.73 -26.18 -15.99
CA ASP A 651 -4.73 -25.16 -16.33
C ASP A 651 -5.36 -23.91 -16.97
N ILE A 652 -6.28 -24.04 -17.93
CA ILE A 652 -6.88 -22.90 -18.65
C ILE A 652 -7.75 -22.06 -17.71
N HIS A 653 -8.67 -22.68 -16.97
CA HIS A 653 -9.52 -21.95 -16.03
C HIS A 653 -8.70 -21.35 -14.89
N THR A 654 -7.69 -22.05 -14.36
CA THR A 654 -6.83 -21.50 -13.29
C THR A 654 -6.05 -20.27 -13.77
N LYS A 655 -5.53 -20.27 -15.01
CA LYS A 655 -4.90 -19.09 -15.60
C LYS A 655 -5.90 -17.92 -15.71
N ARG A 656 -7.10 -18.11 -16.28
CA ARG A 656 -8.15 -17.07 -16.36
C ARG A 656 -8.57 -16.56 -14.98
N LEU A 657 -8.78 -17.45 -14.01
CA LEU A 657 -9.14 -17.09 -12.64
C LEU A 657 -8.03 -16.30 -11.95
N SER A 658 -6.75 -16.57 -12.23
CA SER A 658 -5.64 -15.77 -11.66
C SER A 658 -5.67 -14.31 -12.09
N TRP A 659 -6.09 -14.02 -13.34
CA TRP A 659 -6.30 -12.65 -13.83
C TRP A 659 -7.52 -11.98 -13.17
N GLU A 660 -8.59 -12.72 -12.92
CA GLU A 660 -9.78 -12.23 -12.21
C GLU A 660 -9.47 -11.95 -10.72
N MET A 661 -8.63 -12.76 -10.08
CA MET A 661 -8.13 -12.55 -8.72
C MET A 661 -7.19 -11.34 -8.62
N LEU A 662 -6.31 -11.14 -9.63
CA LEU A 662 -5.46 -9.94 -9.74
C LEU A 662 -6.31 -8.67 -9.88
N ALA A 663 -7.33 -8.70 -10.73
CA ALA A 663 -8.22 -7.59 -10.99
C ALA A 663 -9.07 -7.18 -9.76
N ALA A 664 -9.64 -8.16 -9.05
CA ALA A 664 -10.51 -7.87 -7.91
C ALA A 664 -9.74 -7.51 -6.62
N TYR A 665 -8.71 -8.29 -6.26
CA TYR A 665 -8.06 -8.18 -4.95
C TYR A 665 -6.66 -7.57 -5.02
N GLY A 666 -5.90 -7.81 -6.09
CA GLY A 666 -4.53 -7.34 -6.26
C GLY A 666 -3.50 -8.47 -6.34
N TYR A 667 -2.22 -8.12 -6.42
CA TYR A 667 -1.16 -9.11 -6.63
C TYR A 667 -0.92 -9.98 -5.39
N TYR A 668 -0.66 -9.38 -4.22
CA TYR A 668 -0.34 -10.13 -2.99
C TYR A 668 -1.58 -10.55 -2.17
N GLU A 669 -2.74 -10.01 -2.54
CA GLU A 669 -4.03 -10.18 -1.87
C GLU A 669 -4.97 -11.10 -2.66
N GLY A 670 -4.77 -11.23 -3.98
CA GLY A 670 -5.55 -12.11 -4.86
C GLY A 670 -4.70 -13.13 -5.61
N MET A 671 -3.85 -12.65 -6.53
CA MET A 671 -3.15 -13.51 -7.49
C MET A 671 -2.16 -14.47 -6.82
N VAL A 672 -1.32 -13.98 -5.91
CA VAL A 672 -0.36 -14.80 -5.17
C VAL A 672 -1.06 -15.77 -4.20
N PRO A 673 -2.06 -15.37 -3.39
CA PRO A 673 -2.88 -16.32 -2.62
C PRO A 673 -3.55 -17.42 -3.45
N TYR A 674 -3.83 -17.16 -4.73
CA TYR A 674 -4.48 -18.09 -5.65
C TYR A 674 -3.52 -19.04 -6.40
N LEU A 675 -2.28 -18.60 -6.66
CA LEU A 675 -1.25 -19.37 -7.38
C LEU A 675 -0.16 -19.98 -6.47
N SER A 676 -0.16 -19.67 -5.16
CA SER A 676 0.82 -20.16 -4.17
C SER A 676 0.19 -20.99 -3.05
N ASN A 677 1.03 -21.48 -2.12
CA ASN A 677 0.55 -22.08 -0.86
C ASN A 677 0.37 -21.08 0.30
N GLN A 678 0.30 -19.77 0.05
CA GLN A 678 0.17 -18.73 1.10
C GLN A 678 -0.98 -18.99 2.09
N LEU A 679 -2.09 -19.58 1.62
CA LEU A 679 -3.29 -19.86 2.42
C LEU A 679 -3.30 -21.27 3.06
N LYS A 680 -2.16 -21.98 3.03
CA LYS A 680 -2.00 -23.34 3.54
C LYS A 680 -1.74 -23.34 5.06
N PRO A 681 -2.58 -24.00 5.86
CA PRO A 681 -2.31 -24.19 7.29
C PRO A 681 -1.00 -24.98 7.50
N GLY A 682 -0.20 -24.60 8.50
CA GLY A 682 1.08 -25.26 8.79
C GLY A 682 0.96 -26.72 9.27
N ASN A 683 -0.25 -27.21 9.52
CA ASN A 683 -0.56 -28.57 9.98
C ASN A 683 -1.11 -29.51 8.90
N VAL A 684 -1.13 -29.11 7.62
CA VAL A 684 -1.47 -30.02 6.49
C VAL A 684 -0.23 -30.44 5.69
N ALA A 685 -0.31 -31.58 5.01
CA ALA A 685 0.82 -32.12 4.26
C ALA A 685 1.24 -31.22 3.09
N GLN A 686 2.54 -31.20 2.77
CA GLN A 686 3.13 -30.43 1.67
C GLN A 686 2.39 -30.59 0.34
N ASN A 687 1.86 -31.79 0.03
CA ASN A 687 1.17 -32.08 -1.23
C ASN A 687 -0.37 -31.93 -1.18
N THR A 688 -0.97 -31.57 -0.04
CA THR A 688 -2.42 -31.33 0.07
C THR A 688 -2.85 -30.18 -0.83
N GLN A 689 -3.74 -30.45 -1.79
CA GLN A 689 -4.32 -29.43 -2.67
C GLN A 689 -5.56 -28.80 -2.03
N PHE A 690 -5.98 -27.64 -2.53
CA PHE A 690 -7.23 -26.98 -2.13
C PHE A 690 -8.07 -26.62 -3.36
N SER A 691 -9.40 -26.71 -3.19
CA SER A 691 -10.36 -26.23 -4.18
C SER A 691 -10.28 -24.72 -4.36
N ASP A 692 -10.66 -24.26 -5.55
CA ASP A 692 -10.78 -22.83 -5.84
C ASP A 692 -11.78 -22.13 -4.90
N ASP A 693 -12.83 -22.85 -4.49
CA ASP A 693 -13.83 -22.39 -3.50
C ASP A 693 -13.23 -22.13 -2.12
N VAL A 694 -12.36 -23.02 -1.61
CA VAL A 694 -11.66 -22.83 -0.32
C VAL A 694 -10.71 -21.63 -0.38
N ILE A 695 -10.15 -21.32 -1.56
CA ILE A 695 -9.25 -20.17 -1.75
C ILE A 695 -10.04 -18.87 -1.82
N ILE A 696 -11.06 -18.75 -2.69
CA ILE A 696 -11.85 -17.53 -2.80
C ILE A 696 -12.63 -17.21 -1.53
N SER A 697 -13.12 -18.22 -0.81
CA SER A 697 -13.77 -18.03 0.50
C SER A 697 -12.79 -17.41 1.52
N LYS A 698 -11.54 -17.87 1.56
CA LYS A 698 -10.49 -17.25 2.40
C LYS A 698 -10.12 -15.83 1.95
N VAL A 699 -9.88 -15.61 0.66
CA VAL A 699 -9.47 -14.30 0.11
C VAL A 699 -10.57 -13.25 0.29
N SER A 700 -11.83 -13.63 0.10
CA SER A 700 -13.00 -12.75 0.24
C SER A 700 -13.52 -12.58 1.67
N GLY A 701 -12.84 -13.13 2.68
CA GLY A 701 -13.29 -13.09 4.08
C GLY A 701 -14.63 -13.79 4.32
N GLY A 702 -15.00 -14.77 3.48
CA GLY A 702 -16.27 -15.46 3.49
C GLY A 702 -17.37 -14.83 2.63
N THR A 703 -17.12 -13.67 1.99
CA THR A 703 -18.11 -12.96 1.15
C THR A 703 -18.57 -13.80 -0.05
N TYR A 704 -17.65 -14.58 -0.65
CA TYR A 704 -17.95 -15.49 -1.75
C TYR A 704 -17.61 -16.92 -1.33
N PRO A 705 -18.60 -17.78 -1.02
CA PRO A 705 -18.35 -19.15 -0.57
C PRO A 705 -17.87 -20.08 -1.69
N THR A 706 -18.07 -19.69 -2.97
CA THR A 706 -17.61 -20.42 -4.15
C THR A 706 -17.10 -19.47 -5.24
N MET A 707 -16.29 -20.00 -6.16
CA MET A 707 -15.78 -19.26 -7.31
C MET A 707 -16.89 -18.89 -8.29
N ALA A 708 -17.92 -19.74 -8.40
CA ALA A 708 -19.14 -19.43 -9.14
C ALA A 708 -19.89 -18.23 -8.54
N ALA A 709 -20.00 -18.13 -7.21
CA ALA A 709 -20.61 -16.97 -6.55
C ALA A 709 -19.80 -15.68 -6.79
N PHE A 710 -18.46 -15.76 -6.74
CA PHE A 710 -17.59 -14.65 -7.10
C PHE A 710 -17.79 -14.19 -8.55
N LYS A 711 -17.72 -15.10 -9.54
CA LYS A 711 -17.90 -14.75 -10.97
C LYS A 711 -19.28 -14.13 -11.23
N LYS A 712 -20.36 -14.64 -10.63
CA LYS A 712 -21.71 -14.05 -10.73
C LYS A 712 -21.76 -12.62 -10.15
N ALA A 713 -21.12 -12.39 -9.00
CA ALA A 713 -21.03 -11.05 -8.42
C ALA A 713 -20.20 -10.08 -9.29
N GLN A 714 -19.09 -10.56 -9.88
CA GLN A 714 -18.30 -9.76 -10.81
C GLN A 714 -19.12 -9.34 -12.03
N TYR A 715 -19.88 -10.25 -12.66
CA TYR A 715 -20.82 -9.90 -13.73
C TYR A 715 -21.89 -8.91 -13.27
N ALA A 716 -22.56 -9.17 -12.14
CA ALA A 716 -23.64 -8.31 -11.63
C ALA A 716 -23.19 -6.86 -11.43
N GLU A 717 -21.99 -6.65 -10.89
CA GLU A 717 -21.41 -5.31 -10.69
C GLU A 717 -21.22 -4.55 -12.02
N ARG A 718 -20.72 -5.22 -13.07
CA ARG A 718 -20.51 -4.58 -14.40
C ARG A 718 -21.84 -4.38 -15.14
N ILE A 719 -22.79 -5.29 -14.98
CA ILE A 719 -24.15 -5.18 -15.55
C ILE A 719 -24.92 -3.97 -14.99
N ALA A 720 -24.72 -3.66 -13.71
CA ALA A 720 -25.26 -2.45 -13.07
C ALA A 720 -24.59 -1.16 -13.57
N LYS A 721 -23.31 -1.23 -13.99
CA LYS A 721 -22.53 -0.07 -14.47
C LYS A 721 -22.58 0.15 -15.98
N LYS A 722 -22.99 -0.83 -16.80
CA LYS A 722 -22.87 -0.82 -18.28
C LYS A 722 -23.41 0.44 -18.99
N ASP A 723 -24.49 1.04 -18.49
CA ASP A 723 -25.11 2.22 -19.10
C ASP A 723 -24.33 3.52 -18.77
N THR A 724 -23.42 3.47 -17.81
CA THR A 724 -22.54 4.58 -17.41
C THR A 724 -21.23 4.63 -18.20
N LEU A 725 -20.94 3.72 -19.14
CA LEU A 725 -19.69 3.68 -19.93
C LEU A 725 -19.29 5.03 -20.55
N LYS A 726 -17.99 5.35 -20.57
CA LYS A 726 -17.43 6.52 -21.27
C LYS A 726 -17.70 6.43 -22.79
N PRO A 727 -17.97 7.55 -23.47
CA PRO A 727 -18.10 7.54 -24.92
C PRO A 727 -16.75 7.23 -25.58
N ILE A 728 -16.78 6.42 -26.65
CA ILE A 728 -15.60 6.07 -27.45
C ILE A 728 -15.86 6.29 -28.93
N THR A 729 -14.78 6.48 -29.70
CA THR A 729 -14.82 6.44 -31.17
C THR A 729 -14.03 5.23 -31.63
N ILE A 730 -14.62 4.41 -32.51
CA ILE A 730 -13.96 3.26 -33.15
C ILE A 730 -13.94 3.43 -34.67
N ASN A 731 -12.97 2.79 -35.33
CA ASN A 731 -13.05 2.52 -36.77
C ASN A 731 -13.60 1.10 -36.95
N TRP A 732 -14.85 0.99 -37.38
CA TRP A 732 -15.54 -0.28 -37.60
C TRP A 732 -15.91 -0.42 -39.07
N GLU A 733 -15.41 -1.48 -39.71
CA GLU A 733 -15.64 -1.75 -41.15
C GLU A 733 -15.29 -0.58 -42.09
N GLY A 734 -14.25 0.19 -41.75
CA GLY A 734 -13.83 1.37 -42.51
C GLY A 734 -14.65 2.63 -42.24
N LYS A 735 -15.61 2.58 -41.32
CA LYS A 735 -16.45 3.71 -40.89
C LYS A 735 -16.03 4.17 -39.50
N THR A 736 -15.89 5.48 -39.32
CA THR A 736 -15.75 6.07 -37.98
C THR A 736 -17.10 6.03 -37.28
N GLN A 737 -17.18 5.40 -36.10
CA GLN A 737 -18.40 5.30 -35.30
C GLN A 737 -18.19 5.90 -33.91
N GLN A 738 -19.10 6.81 -33.53
CA GLN A 738 -19.20 7.38 -32.19
C GLN A 738 -20.18 6.54 -31.36
N ILE A 739 -19.69 5.95 -30.27
CA ILE A 739 -20.47 5.09 -29.37
C ILE A 739 -20.59 5.80 -28.03
N THR A 740 -21.82 6.03 -27.59
CA THR A 740 -22.15 6.88 -26.42
C THR A 740 -23.03 6.16 -25.39
N THR A 741 -23.66 5.05 -25.78
CA THR A 741 -24.60 4.26 -24.98
C THR A 741 -24.34 2.76 -25.15
N TYR A 742 -24.80 1.96 -24.18
CA TYR A 742 -24.74 0.50 -24.24
C TYR A 742 -25.60 -0.10 -25.37
N ALA A 743 -26.75 0.53 -25.68
CA ALA A 743 -27.63 0.09 -26.76
C ALA A 743 -26.93 0.05 -28.14
N GLN A 744 -26.08 1.04 -28.44
CA GLN A 744 -25.28 1.05 -29.68
C GLN A 744 -24.25 -0.08 -29.71
N LEU A 745 -23.66 -0.45 -28.57
CA LEU A 745 -22.77 -1.63 -28.48
C LEU A 745 -23.54 -2.92 -28.75
N LYS A 746 -24.78 -3.02 -28.27
CA LYS A 746 -25.65 -4.21 -28.43
C LYS A 746 -26.11 -4.40 -29.87
N GLU A 747 -26.43 -3.32 -30.59
CA GLU A 747 -26.76 -3.34 -32.01
C GLU A 747 -25.58 -3.86 -32.85
N LEU A 748 -24.37 -3.33 -32.60
CA LEU A 748 -23.15 -3.78 -33.28
C LEU A 748 -22.80 -5.24 -32.95
N MET A 749 -22.98 -5.66 -31.69
CA MET A 749 -22.74 -7.04 -31.27
C MET A 749 -23.74 -8.02 -31.89
N ASP A 750 -25.02 -7.65 -31.99
CA ASP A 750 -26.02 -8.49 -32.67
C ASP A 750 -25.66 -8.68 -34.14
N ALA A 751 -25.32 -7.60 -34.86
CA ALA A 751 -24.85 -7.68 -36.24
C ALA A 751 -23.57 -8.53 -36.40
N ALA A 752 -22.65 -8.47 -35.43
CA ALA A 752 -21.41 -9.26 -35.44
C ALA A 752 -21.65 -10.76 -35.20
N VAL A 753 -22.51 -11.11 -34.24
CA VAL A 753 -22.95 -12.50 -34.00
C VAL A 753 -23.72 -13.04 -35.21
N GLU A 754 -24.55 -12.21 -35.83
CA GLU A 754 -25.31 -12.55 -37.04
C GLU A 754 -24.43 -12.74 -38.30
N ASP A 755 -23.29 -12.04 -38.45
CA ASP A 755 -22.30 -12.40 -39.48
C ASP A 755 -21.65 -13.72 -39.15
N ASP A 756 -21.16 -13.92 -37.92
CA ASP A 756 -20.37 -15.09 -37.58
C ASP A 756 -21.19 -16.38 -37.62
N LEU A 757 -22.48 -16.34 -37.27
CA LEU A 757 -23.42 -17.46 -37.46
C LEU A 757 -23.63 -17.84 -38.95
N LYS A 758 -23.54 -16.88 -39.87
CA LYS A 758 -23.70 -17.11 -41.32
C LYS A 758 -22.39 -17.49 -42.00
N ASN A 759 -21.29 -16.86 -41.57
CA ASN A 759 -20.01 -16.85 -42.29
C ASN A 759 -18.88 -17.62 -41.58
N ASN A 760 -19.07 -18.10 -40.34
CA ASN A 760 -18.13 -19.01 -39.68
C ASN A 760 -18.77 -20.39 -39.37
N ARG A 761 -18.56 -21.34 -40.27
CA ARG A 761 -19.07 -22.72 -40.13
C ARG A 761 -18.14 -23.62 -39.32
N LEU A 762 -18.72 -24.48 -38.49
CA LEU A 762 -18.03 -25.64 -37.92
C LEU A 762 -17.84 -26.70 -39.01
N LEU A 763 -16.63 -27.21 -39.16
CA LEU A 763 -16.27 -28.25 -40.12
C LEU A 763 -16.35 -29.65 -39.49
N PRO A 764 -16.54 -30.73 -40.27
CA PRO A 764 -16.61 -32.11 -39.75
C PRO A 764 -15.37 -32.57 -38.96
N SER A 765 -14.23 -31.88 -39.08
CA SER A 765 -13.02 -32.11 -38.29
C SER A 765 -13.08 -31.58 -36.85
N GLY A 766 -14.13 -30.83 -36.49
CA GLY A 766 -14.24 -30.10 -35.22
C GLY A 766 -13.58 -28.70 -35.22
N TRP A 767 -13.20 -28.20 -36.40
CA TRP A 767 -12.51 -26.92 -36.60
C TRP A 767 -13.49 -25.87 -37.11
N TYR A 768 -13.39 -24.62 -36.67
CA TYR A 768 -14.14 -23.52 -37.30
C TYR A 768 -13.41 -22.96 -38.53
N SER A 769 -14.19 -22.55 -39.53
CA SER A 769 -13.68 -22.05 -40.83
C SER A 769 -12.91 -20.73 -40.76
N LYS A 770 -13.14 -19.92 -39.73
CA LYS A 770 -12.38 -18.70 -39.39
C LYS A 770 -11.64 -18.93 -38.05
N LEU A 771 -10.42 -18.39 -37.93
CA LEU A 771 -9.78 -18.15 -36.61
C LEU A 771 -10.63 -17.16 -35.78
N PRO A 772 -10.55 -17.19 -34.43
CA PRO A 772 -11.17 -16.18 -33.56
C PRO A 772 -10.86 -14.75 -34.01
N THR A 773 -9.59 -14.43 -34.28
CA THR A 773 -9.14 -13.12 -34.78
C THR A 773 -9.68 -12.71 -36.17
N LYS A 774 -10.43 -13.58 -36.84
CA LYS A 774 -11.09 -13.34 -38.14
C LYS A 774 -12.62 -13.35 -38.05
N THR A 775 -13.21 -13.65 -36.89
CA THR A 775 -14.66 -13.51 -36.67
C THR A 775 -15.02 -12.04 -36.35
N LYS A 776 -16.23 -11.61 -36.67
CA LYS A 776 -16.69 -10.23 -36.45
C LYS A 776 -16.82 -9.90 -34.96
N VAL A 777 -17.28 -10.83 -34.12
CA VAL A 777 -17.38 -10.62 -32.67
C VAL A 777 -16.03 -10.26 -32.06
N GLU A 778 -14.98 -11.02 -32.40
CA GLU A 778 -13.63 -10.79 -31.87
C GLU A 778 -13.03 -9.48 -32.40
N GLN A 779 -13.28 -9.14 -33.66
CA GLN A 779 -12.84 -7.87 -34.27
C GLN A 779 -13.55 -6.66 -33.66
N LEU A 780 -14.85 -6.77 -33.36
CA LEU A 780 -15.62 -5.71 -32.71
C LEU A 780 -15.12 -5.49 -31.27
N LYS A 781 -14.97 -6.57 -30.48
CA LYS A 781 -14.39 -6.50 -29.13
C LYS A 781 -12.98 -5.91 -29.14
N SER A 782 -12.13 -6.27 -30.12
CA SER A 782 -10.79 -5.69 -30.30
C SER A 782 -10.84 -4.18 -30.57
N ALA A 783 -11.68 -3.71 -31.49
CA ALA A 783 -11.83 -2.29 -31.81
C ALA A 783 -12.31 -1.47 -30.61
N ILE A 784 -13.28 -2.00 -29.86
CA ILE A 784 -13.80 -1.39 -28.61
C ILE A 784 -12.70 -1.35 -27.54
N PHE A 785 -11.98 -2.46 -27.33
CA PHE A 785 -10.93 -2.58 -26.33
C PHE A 785 -9.78 -1.61 -26.56
N LEU A 786 -9.27 -1.52 -27.79
CA LEU A 786 -8.16 -0.61 -28.13
C LEU A 786 -8.59 0.87 -28.02
N ALA A 787 -9.85 1.19 -28.31
CA ALA A 787 -10.40 2.52 -28.08
C ALA A 787 -10.50 2.87 -26.59
N TYR A 788 -11.00 1.98 -25.73
CA TYR A 788 -10.99 2.19 -24.28
C TYR A 788 -9.57 2.25 -23.70
N LYS A 789 -8.66 1.35 -24.12
CA LYS A 789 -7.24 1.37 -23.68
C LYS A 789 -6.57 2.71 -24.02
N THR A 790 -6.93 3.31 -25.15
CA THR A 790 -6.46 4.64 -25.55
C THR A 790 -7.13 5.75 -24.72
N ASN A 791 -8.46 5.72 -24.59
CA ASN A 791 -9.26 6.72 -23.87
C ASN A 791 -8.94 6.79 -22.36
N THR A 792 -8.59 5.65 -21.75
CA THR A 792 -8.29 5.52 -20.31
C THR A 792 -6.82 5.74 -19.94
N ASN A 793 -5.96 6.05 -20.91
CA ASN A 793 -4.50 6.09 -20.79
C ASN A 793 -3.92 4.76 -20.25
N GLU A 794 -3.98 3.70 -21.07
CA GLU A 794 -3.58 2.34 -20.69
C GLU A 794 -4.19 1.89 -19.35
N PHE A 795 -5.53 1.92 -19.28
CA PHE A 795 -6.33 1.49 -18.13
C PHE A 795 -5.88 2.11 -16.78
N ALA A 796 -5.22 3.28 -16.81
CA ALA A 796 -4.89 4.07 -15.62
C ALA A 796 -6.14 4.73 -15.00
N THR A 797 -7.22 4.85 -15.77
CA THR A 797 -8.54 5.27 -15.30
C THR A 797 -9.60 4.24 -15.70
N ASN A 798 -10.72 4.22 -14.99
CA ASN A 798 -11.82 3.29 -15.28
C ASN A 798 -12.56 3.64 -16.59
N ILE A 799 -13.29 2.67 -17.14
CA ILE A 799 -14.05 2.80 -18.39
C ILE A 799 -15.41 3.51 -18.24
N TYR A 800 -15.82 3.87 -17.03
CA TYR A 800 -17.12 4.46 -16.73
C TYR A 800 -17.03 5.99 -16.68
N LYS A 801 -18.15 6.67 -16.95
CA LYS A 801 -18.32 8.10 -16.65
C LYS A 801 -18.17 8.27 -15.13
N ASP A 802 -17.60 9.39 -14.70
CA ASP A 802 -17.41 9.65 -13.28
C ASP A 802 -18.76 9.60 -12.55
N ALA A 803 -18.81 8.89 -11.42
CA ALA A 803 -20.03 8.77 -10.63
C ALA A 803 -20.47 10.18 -10.15
N PRO A 804 -21.78 10.48 -10.12
CA PRO A 804 -22.27 11.69 -9.47
C PRO A 804 -21.73 11.73 -8.03
N LYS A 805 -21.06 12.81 -7.65
CA LYS A 805 -20.56 12.95 -6.27
C LYS A 805 -21.72 12.84 -5.30
N THR A 806 -21.60 11.97 -4.31
CA THR A 806 -22.55 11.85 -3.20
C THR A 806 -21.91 12.34 -1.90
N TYR A 807 -22.76 12.74 -0.96
CA TYR A 807 -22.37 13.27 0.34
C TYR A 807 -23.27 12.72 1.45
N THR A 808 -22.81 12.88 2.69
CA THR A 808 -23.46 12.42 3.92
C THR A 808 -23.96 13.59 4.75
N VAL A 809 -25.15 13.47 5.34
CA VAL A 809 -25.67 14.35 6.41
C VAL A 809 -25.65 13.59 7.73
N SER A 810 -24.80 14.02 8.64
CA SER A 810 -24.73 13.51 10.02
C SER A 810 -25.49 14.40 11.00
N TYR A 811 -25.83 13.83 12.16
CA TYR A 811 -26.64 14.46 13.21
C TYR A 811 -25.87 14.50 14.52
N ASN A 812 -25.86 15.65 15.19
CA ASN A 812 -25.35 15.80 16.56
C ASN A 812 -26.35 16.61 17.41
N PHE A 813 -26.32 16.48 18.74
CA PHE A 813 -26.99 17.44 19.63
C PHE A 813 -25.99 18.46 20.15
N LYS A 814 -26.45 19.68 20.41
CA LYS A 814 -25.59 20.74 20.94
C LYS A 814 -25.14 20.38 22.35
N ASP A 815 -23.83 20.35 22.57
CA ASP A 815 -23.25 20.05 23.88
C ASP A 815 -23.75 21.00 24.98
N PHE A 816 -24.25 20.39 26.03
CA PHE A 816 -24.55 20.95 27.35
C PHE A 816 -24.13 19.87 28.35
N ASP A 817 -23.45 20.23 29.44
CA ASP A 817 -22.75 19.30 30.35
C ASP A 817 -23.64 18.28 31.10
N ALA A 818 -24.95 18.21 30.82
CA ALA A 818 -25.84 17.13 31.27
C ALA A 818 -27.12 16.99 30.40
N LEU A 819 -27.01 16.66 29.11
CA LEU A 819 -28.14 16.01 28.42
C LEU A 819 -28.27 14.56 28.92
N PRO A 820 -29.45 14.10 29.40
CA PRO A 820 -29.64 12.73 29.86
C PRO A 820 -29.35 11.69 28.77
N GLU A 821 -28.94 10.49 29.17
CA GLU A 821 -28.64 9.38 28.25
C GLU A 821 -29.84 9.05 27.33
N ASP A 822 -31.06 9.12 27.87
CA ASP A 822 -32.32 8.92 27.14
C ASP A 822 -32.67 10.07 26.16
N VAL A 823 -32.01 11.23 26.27
CA VAL A 823 -32.05 12.30 25.25
C VAL A 823 -30.98 12.04 24.20
N GLN A 824 -29.76 11.67 24.60
CA GLN A 824 -28.64 11.39 23.68
C GLN A 824 -28.96 10.25 22.70
N LYS A 825 -29.65 9.19 23.18
CA LYS A 825 -30.13 8.04 22.37
C LYS A 825 -31.16 8.39 21.28
N LEU A 826 -31.60 9.65 21.17
CA LEU A 826 -32.60 10.08 20.18
C LEU A 826 -32.01 10.60 18.87
N LEU A 827 -30.68 10.58 18.69
CA LEU A 827 -30.01 10.97 17.44
C LEU A 827 -30.45 10.06 16.26
N PRO A 828 -30.82 10.64 15.10
CA PRO A 828 -31.05 9.87 13.88
C PRO A 828 -29.78 9.25 13.31
N THR A 829 -29.91 8.14 12.60
CA THR A 829 -28.87 7.59 11.73
C THR A 829 -28.48 8.62 10.65
N PRO A 830 -27.18 8.79 10.33
CA PRO A 830 -26.76 9.61 9.18
C PRO A 830 -27.42 9.19 7.87
N GLN A 831 -27.68 10.17 7.00
CA GLN A 831 -28.20 9.95 5.64
C GLN A 831 -27.03 9.99 4.66
N THR A 832 -26.76 8.88 3.97
CA THR A 832 -25.67 8.74 2.99
C THR A 832 -26.16 8.89 1.56
N ASP A 833 -25.24 8.85 0.60
CA ASP A 833 -25.52 8.68 -0.84
C ASP A 833 -26.30 9.85 -1.49
N ILE A 834 -26.28 11.02 -0.85
CA ILE A 834 -27.03 12.20 -1.28
C ILE A 834 -26.29 12.89 -2.44
N ALA A 835 -26.86 12.82 -3.65
CA ALA A 835 -26.23 13.39 -4.85
C ALA A 835 -25.98 14.90 -4.74
N ALA A 836 -24.83 15.36 -5.26
CA ALA A 836 -24.42 16.75 -5.26
C ALA A 836 -25.49 17.68 -5.88
N GLY A 837 -25.75 18.81 -5.24
CA GLY A 837 -26.80 19.76 -5.63
C GLY A 837 -28.20 19.43 -5.09
N SER A 838 -28.40 18.25 -4.48
CA SER A 838 -29.69 17.89 -3.86
C SER A 838 -30.01 18.76 -2.64
N SER A 839 -31.28 18.75 -2.24
CA SER A 839 -31.76 19.29 -0.95
C SER A 839 -32.24 18.14 -0.06
N VAL A 840 -32.02 18.26 1.25
CA VAL A 840 -32.15 17.14 2.21
C VAL A 840 -33.22 17.43 3.25
N ILE A 841 -34.16 16.49 3.38
CA ILE A 841 -35.17 16.50 4.45
C ILE A 841 -34.54 15.87 5.70
N LEU A 842 -34.33 16.70 6.73
CA LEU A 842 -33.63 16.29 7.95
C LEU A 842 -34.49 15.35 8.80
N ALA A 843 -33.96 14.15 9.07
CA ALA A 843 -34.56 13.16 9.94
C ALA A 843 -34.85 13.74 11.32
N GLN A 844 -35.99 13.39 11.92
CA GLN A 844 -36.40 13.92 13.23
C GLN A 844 -35.95 12.97 14.35
N PRO A 845 -35.60 13.47 15.54
CA PRO A 845 -35.25 12.60 16.66
C PRO A 845 -36.46 11.78 17.11
N GLY A 846 -36.21 10.57 17.63
CA GLY A 846 -37.27 9.58 17.94
C GLY A 846 -38.32 10.03 18.97
N LYS A 847 -38.00 11.05 19.78
CA LYS A 847 -38.93 11.82 20.60
C LYS A 847 -38.53 13.31 20.54
N LYS A 848 -39.48 14.21 20.76
CA LYS A 848 -39.25 15.67 20.82
C LYS A 848 -39.40 16.27 22.22
N GLN A 849 -39.83 15.48 23.19
CA GLN A 849 -39.89 15.86 24.59
C GLN A 849 -39.49 14.66 25.46
N VAL A 850 -38.74 14.92 26.55
CA VAL A 850 -38.37 13.93 27.57
C VAL A 850 -38.63 14.54 28.95
N ILE A 851 -39.53 13.92 29.72
CA ILE A 851 -39.87 14.34 31.08
C ILE A 851 -39.00 13.56 32.07
N THR A 852 -38.42 14.25 33.04
CA THR A 852 -37.57 13.69 34.11
C THR A 852 -38.11 14.08 35.48
N ASP A 853 -37.53 13.53 36.54
CA ASP A 853 -37.80 13.88 37.94
C ASP A 853 -37.47 15.35 38.27
N LYS A 854 -36.48 15.92 37.58
CA LYS A 854 -35.98 17.29 37.77
C LYS A 854 -36.70 18.33 36.92
N GLY A 855 -37.26 17.93 35.78
CA GLY A 855 -37.83 18.86 34.80
C GLY A 855 -38.09 18.25 33.42
N ILE A 856 -38.37 19.10 32.43
CA ILE A 856 -38.76 18.71 31.07
C ILE A 856 -37.69 19.18 30.07
N TYR A 857 -37.24 18.28 29.20
CA TYR A 857 -36.38 18.59 28.05
C TYR A 857 -37.22 18.63 26.76
N ASP A 858 -37.15 19.73 26.01
CA ASP A 858 -37.84 19.92 24.72
C ASP A 858 -36.87 20.14 23.56
N PHE A 859 -37.08 19.43 22.45
CA PHE A 859 -36.34 19.62 21.21
C PHE A 859 -36.87 20.83 20.42
N LYS A 860 -36.00 21.78 20.07
CA LYS A 860 -36.36 23.01 19.35
C LYS A 860 -36.04 22.98 17.85
N GLY A 861 -35.31 21.97 17.38
CA GLY A 861 -35.02 21.76 15.96
C GLY A 861 -33.53 21.58 15.65
N TRP A 862 -33.24 21.33 14.38
CA TRP A 862 -31.89 21.28 13.80
C TRP A 862 -31.46 22.66 13.31
N GLU A 863 -30.15 22.94 13.39
CA GLU A 863 -29.50 24.06 12.71
C GLU A 863 -28.31 23.52 11.89
N PRO A 864 -28.21 23.81 10.58
CA PRO A 864 -29.22 24.49 9.74
C PRO A 864 -30.54 23.71 9.67
N LYS A 865 -31.67 24.44 9.56
CA LYS A 865 -33.03 23.85 9.54
C LYS A 865 -33.33 23.02 8.30
N THR A 866 -32.63 23.28 7.20
CA THR A 866 -32.70 22.58 5.91
C THR A 866 -31.33 22.64 5.24
N ILE A 867 -30.92 21.56 4.58
CA ILE A 867 -29.74 21.58 3.69
C ILE A 867 -30.22 21.64 2.25
N THR A 868 -29.65 22.54 1.46
CA THR A 868 -29.97 22.77 0.04
C THR A 868 -28.69 22.89 -0.76
N ASN A 869 -28.65 22.31 -1.97
CA ASN A 869 -27.46 22.31 -2.83
C ASN A 869 -26.22 21.72 -2.13
N ILE A 870 -26.35 20.51 -1.58
CA ILE A 870 -25.27 19.83 -0.85
C ILE A 870 -24.03 19.62 -1.74
N ALA A 871 -22.86 20.03 -1.24
CA ALA A 871 -21.61 20.13 -2.00
C ALA A 871 -20.38 19.52 -1.28
N LYS A 872 -20.59 18.99 -0.08
CA LYS A 872 -19.65 18.28 0.80
C LYS A 872 -20.47 17.52 1.85
N ASP A 873 -19.82 16.70 2.68
CA ASP A 873 -20.47 16.18 3.88
C ASP A 873 -20.85 17.33 4.84
N GLU A 874 -22.02 17.20 5.45
CA GLU A 874 -22.60 18.18 6.38
C GLU A 874 -22.94 17.53 7.72
N THR A 875 -22.99 18.34 8.78
CA THR A 875 -23.47 17.90 10.09
C THR A 875 -24.45 18.92 10.65
N VAL A 876 -25.66 18.48 10.96
CA VAL A 876 -26.69 19.34 11.55
C VAL A 876 -26.71 19.18 13.07
N THR A 877 -26.82 20.30 13.78
CA THR A 877 -26.78 20.32 15.25
C THR A 877 -28.17 20.60 15.82
N GLY A 878 -28.68 19.67 16.62
CA GLY A 878 -30.00 19.75 17.23
C GLY A 878 -29.97 20.39 18.61
N THR A 879 -30.88 21.31 18.90
CA THR A 879 -30.94 22.04 20.17
C THR A 879 -32.09 21.57 21.05
N TRP A 880 -31.81 21.38 22.35
CA TRP A 880 -32.79 21.09 23.39
C TRP A 880 -32.83 22.24 24.42
N THR A 881 -33.96 22.42 25.13
CA THR A 881 -34.08 23.32 26.30
C THR A 881 -34.62 22.56 27.51
N PHE A 882 -34.23 22.95 28.72
CA PHE A 882 -34.68 22.36 29.97
C PHE A 882 -35.55 23.33 30.80
N THR A 883 -36.64 22.84 31.39
CA THR A 883 -37.53 23.58 32.32
C THR A 883 -37.59 22.85 33.65
N ALA A 884 -37.23 23.50 34.76
CA ALA A 884 -37.08 22.86 36.08
C ALA A 884 -38.37 22.86 36.92
N TYR A 885 -38.54 21.86 37.81
CA TYR A 885 -39.67 21.81 38.76
C TYR A 885 -39.37 22.48 40.11
N VAL A 886 -40.35 23.21 40.67
CA VAL A 886 -40.29 23.86 42.00
C VAL A 886 -41.51 23.52 42.88
N THR A 887 -41.53 23.93 44.15
CA THR A 887 -42.59 23.58 45.13
C THR A 887 -42.77 24.69 46.19
N PRO A 888 -43.98 25.26 46.39
CA PRO A 888 -44.22 26.33 47.37
C PRO A 888 -44.25 25.88 48.85
N LYS A 889 -44.20 26.86 49.76
CA LYS A 889 -44.46 26.77 51.22
C LYS A 889 -45.75 27.52 51.62
N ALA A 890 -46.25 27.35 52.84
CA ALA A 890 -47.52 27.93 53.31
C ALA A 890 -47.39 29.29 54.06
N PRO A 891 -48.38 30.19 53.99
CA PRO A 891 -48.53 31.41 54.81
C PRO A 891 -49.03 31.20 56.26
N SER A 892 -49.15 32.28 57.05
CA SER A 892 -49.71 32.31 58.43
C SER A 892 -50.53 33.58 58.75
N SER A 893 -51.36 33.57 59.81
CA SER A 893 -52.28 34.67 60.21
C SER A 893 -52.26 35.03 61.71
N LEU A 894 -52.88 36.16 62.08
CA LEU A 894 -52.88 36.75 63.43
C LEU A 894 -54.12 37.67 63.63
N ASP A 895 -54.82 37.53 64.77
CA ASP A 895 -56.24 37.92 64.91
C ASP A 895 -56.61 38.24 66.38
N GLU A 896 -56.30 39.46 66.88
CA GLU A 896 -56.57 39.86 68.28
C GLU A 896 -57.26 41.24 68.39
N ASP A 897 -57.97 41.48 69.50
CA ASP A 897 -58.85 42.63 69.73
C ASP A 897 -58.11 43.99 69.77
N PHE A 898 -58.21 44.76 68.68
CA PHE A 898 -57.56 46.05 68.54
C PHE A 898 -58.23 47.17 69.37
N THR A 899 -57.61 47.50 70.51
CA THR A 899 -57.95 48.68 71.33
C THR A 899 -57.29 49.98 70.85
N GLU A 900 -56.42 49.94 69.84
CA GLU A 900 -55.82 51.10 69.18
C GLU A 900 -56.22 51.20 67.70
N GLY A 901 -56.34 52.43 67.18
CA GLY A 901 -56.52 52.67 65.74
C GLY A 901 -57.97 52.95 65.27
N GLY A 902 -58.88 53.37 66.15
CA GLY A 902 -60.12 54.06 65.74
C GLY A 902 -61.07 53.31 64.78
N ASN A 903 -61.04 51.97 64.80
CA ASN A 903 -61.78 51.06 63.91
C ASN A 903 -61.21 50.90 62.46
N GLU A 904 -59.92 51.16 62.21
CA GLU A 904 -59.34 51.10 60.85
C GLU A 904 -58.93 49.68 60.37
N TYR A 905 -58.69 48.73 61.29
CA TYR A 905 -58.23 47.36 60.98
C TYR A 905 -58.89 46.28 61.87
N ILE A 906 -58.86 45.02 61.40
CA ILE A 906 -59.44 43.83 62.07
C ILE A 906 -58.55 42.57 62.05
N GLY A 907 -57.30 42.61 61.56
CA GLY A 907 -56.40 41.42 61.58
C GLY A 907 -55.21 41.48 60.63
N SER A 908 -54.43 40.38 60.50
CA SER A 908 -53.26 40.33 59.60
C SER A 908 -52.77 38.93 59.19
N TYR A 909 -51.96 38.83 58.13
CA TYR A 909 -51.33 37.59 57.63
C TYR A 909 -49.92 37.82 57.02
N THR A 910 -49.11 36.76 56.86
CA THR A 910 -47.69 36.82 56.43
C THR A 910 -47.30 35.75 55.39
N LEU A 911 -46.47 36.11 54.41
CA LEU A 911 -46.08 35.27 53.26
C LEU A 911 -44.59 34.83 53.28
N PRO A 912 -44.25 33.58 52.90
CA PRO A 912 -42.87 33.08 52.87
C PRO A 912 -42.16 33.32 51.53
N GLU A 913 -40.82 33.24 51.53
CA GLU A 913 -39.98 33.34 50.32
C GLU A 913 -39.49 31.95 49.85
N VAL A 914 -39.57 31.71 48.53
CA VAL A 914 -39.20 30.44 47.87
C VAL A 914 -38.66 30.73 46.46
N GLU A 915 -37.51 30.15 46.10
CA GLU A 915 -36.91 30.31 44.77
C GLU A 915 -37.83 29.75 43.65
N GLY A 916 -37.92 30.46 42.53
CA GLY A 916 -38.77 30.08 41.40
C GLY A 916 -40.28 30.17 41.65
N VAL A 917 -40.73 30.71 42.79
CA VAL A 917 -42.16 30.81 43.17
C VAL A 917 -42.54 32.27 43.48
N GLU A 918 -43.82 32.61 43.26
CA GLU A 918 -44.46 33.87 43.67
C GLU A 918 -45.78 33.60 44.37
N TYR A 919 -46.13 34.46 45.34
CA TYR A 919 -47.38 34.41 46.09
C TYR A 919 -48.31 35.54 45.68
N LEU A 920 -49.61 35.24 45.57
CA LEU A 920 -50.61 36.18 45.08
C LEU A 920 -51.86 36.21 45.95
N VAL A 921 -52.41 37.41 46.12
CA VAL A 921 -53.75 37.68 46.69
C VAL A 921 -54.51 38.55 45.69
N ASP A 922 -55.76 38.22 45.41
CA ASP A 922 -56.60 38.87 44.38
C ASP A 922 -55.89 39.04 43.02
N GLY A 923 -55.07 38.06 42.64
CA GLY A 923 -54.31 38.06 41.39
C GLY A 923 -53.09 38.99 41.34
N LYS A 924 -52.79 39.73 42.42
CA LYS A 924 -51.59 40.59 42.54
C LYS A 924 -50.50 39.85 43.31
N VAL A 925 -49.23 40.03 42.94
CA VAL A 925 -48.10 39.49 43.70
C VAL A 925 -47.94 40.27 45.02
N VAL A 926 -47.79 39.56 46.13
CA VAL A 926 -47.69 40.14 47.49
C VAL A 926 -46.51 39.50 48.24
N THR A 927 -45.89 40.25 49.15
CA THR A 927 -44.75 39.81 49.99
C THR A 927 -44.84 40.39 51.40
N GLY A 928 -44.23 39.72 52.39
CA GLY A 928 -44.17 40.21 53.78
C GLY A 928 -45.47 40.00 54.57
N LYS A 929 -45.71 40.89 55.55
CA LYS A 929 -46.91 40.94 56.40
C LYS A 929 -47.92 41.96 55.86
N VAL A 930 -49.20 41.61 55.90
CA VAL A 930 -50.33 42.41 55.40
C VAL A 930 -51.41 42.52 56.47
N ASN A 931 -51.99 43.70 56.66
CA ASN A 931 -53.11 43.94 57.57
C ASN A 931 -54.45 43.91 56.79
N VAL A 932 -55.54 43.60 57.49
CA VAL A 932 -56.90 43.49 56.95
C VAL A 932 -57.79 44.57 57.56
N SER A 933 -58.47 45.34 56.72
CA SER A 933 -59.44 46.36 57.14
C SER A 933 -60.87 45.81 57.22
N PRO A 934 -61.76 46.38 58.05
CA PRO A 934 -63.16 46.00 58.09
C PRO A 934 -63.87 46.27 56.76
N ASN A 935 -64.95 45.53 56.51
CA ASN A 935 -65.76 45.66 55.30
C ASN A 935 -66.44 47.05 55.26
N GLN A 936 -66.25 47.80 54.16
CA GLN A 936 -66.77 49.17 54.04
C GLN A 936 -68.28 49.25 53.73
N ALA A 937 -68.93 48.14 53.36
CA ALA A 937 -70.38 48.09 53.13
C ALA A 937 -71.18 47.75 54.40
N ASP A 938 -70.59 46.96 55.30
CA ASP A 938 -71.07 46.67 56.65
C ASP A 938 -69.84 46.42 57.52
N VAL A 939 -69.54 47.36 58.43
CA VAL A 939 -68.32 47.34 59.24
C VAL A 939 -68.23 46.17 60.22
N ASN A 940 -69.33 45.46 60.46
CA ASN A 940 -69.38 44.30 61.34
C ASN A 940 -69.35 42.96 60.57
N ALA A 941 -69.43 43.00 59.23
CA ALA A 941 -69.39 41.80 58.40
C ALA A 941 -67.95 41.25 58.26
N PRO A 942 -67.73 39.93 58.46
CA PRO A 942 -66.40 39.35 58.48
C PRO A 942 -65.74 39.31 57.10
N VAL A 943 -64.42 39.53 57.06
CA VAL A 943 -63.61 39.56 55.83
C VAL A 943 -62.80 38.28 55.69
N THR A 944 -62.74 37.71 54.48
CA THR A 944 -61.94 36.51 54.12
C THR A 944 -60.83 36.88 53.15
N VAL A 945 -59.66 36.24 53.23
CA VAL A 945 -58.51 36.44 52.33
C VAL A 945 -57.96 35.09 51.84
N THR A 946 -57.80 34.94 50.53
CA THR A 946 -57.22 33.74 49.90
C THR A 946 -55.84 34.06 49.29
N VAL A 947 -54.81 33.28 49.66
CA VAL A 947 -53.45 33.35 49.11
C VAL A 947 -53.23 32.19 48.15
N THR A 948 -52.66 32.45 46.98
CA THR A 948 -52.24 31.43 45.99
C THR A 948 -50.75 31.51 45.68
N ALA A 949 -50.18 30.47 45.04
CA ALA A 949 -48.78 30.47 44.58
C ALA A 949 -48.63 29.99 43.13
N ARG A 950 -47.68 30.56 42.39
CA ARG A 950 -47.33 30.19 41.00
C ARG A 950 -45.81 30.03 40.82
N ALA A 951 -45.40 29.34 39.76
CA ALA A 951 -44.00 29.34 39.33
C ALA A 951 -43.64 30.64 38.59
N LYS A 952 -42.37 31.04 38.67
CA LYS A 952 -41.74 32.08 37.84
C LYS A 952 -41.35 31.51 36.47
N ASP A 953 -41.20 32.38 35.47
CA ASP A 953 -40.73 32.00 34.14
C ASP A 953 -39.42 31.19 34.19
N GLY A 954 -39.33 30.14 33.37
CA GLY A 954 -38.23 29.16 33.38
C GLY A 954 -38.42 27.98 34.36
N TYR A 955 -39.39 28.08 35.28
CA TYR A 955 -39.76 27.01 36.21
C TYR A 955 -41.20 26.55 35.99
N SER A 956 -41.53 25.38 36.51
CA SER A 956 -42.89 24.84 36.56
C SER A 956 -43.19 24.33 37.98
N LEU A 957 -44.43 24.51 38.46
CA LEU A 957 -44.81 23.88 39.72
C LEU A 957 -44.78 22.36 39.54
N LYS A 958 -44.14 21.65 40.48
CA LYS A 958 -44.19 20.19 40.50
C LYS A 958 -45.66 19.74 40.57
N PRO A 959 -46.14 18.79 39.73
CA PRO A 959 -47.58 18.48 39.61
C PRO A 959 -48.31 18.02 40.89
N SER A 960 -47.59 17.78 41.99
CA SER A 960 -48.13 17.39 43.30
C SER A 960 -47.97 18.48 44.38
N ALA A 961 -47.68 19.74 44.01
CA ALA A 961 -47.39 20.82 44.94
C ALA A 961 -48.64 21.63 45.33
N THR A 962 -48.80 21.93 46.63
CA THR A 962 -49.88 22.77 47.15
C THR A 962 -49.62 24.26 46.87
N SER A 963 -50.66 25.00 46.49
CA SER A 963 -50.54 26.38 46.00
C SER A 963 -51.74 27.30 46.34
N SER A 964 -52.53 27.00 47.37
CA SER A 964 -53.64 27.85 47.83
C SER A 964 -53.95 27.69 49.34
N TRP A 965 -54.31 28.77 50.03
CA TRP A 965 -54.58 28.89 51.48
C TRP A 965 -55.57 30.04 51.79
N GLU A 966 -56.28 30.03 52.93
CA GLU A 966 -57.37 31.00 53.24
C GLU A 966 -57.51 31.37 54.74
N PHE A 967 -57.94 32.60 55.06
CA PHE A 967 -58.01 33.22 56.42
C PHE A 967 -59.25 34.15 56.60
N ARG A 968 -59.69 34.50 57.84
CA ARG A 968 -60.94 35.28 58.11
C ARG A 968 -60.93 36.11 59.44
N PHE A 969 -61.64 37.26 59.52
CA PHE A 969 -61.54 38.33 60.58
C PHE A 969 -62.88 39.11 60.89
N THR A 970 -63.14 39.80 62.04
CA THR A 970 -64.48 40.47 62.44
C THR A 970 -64.41 41.73 63.41
N ARG A 971 -65.53 42.42 63.82
CA ARG A 971 -65.63 43.70 64.64
C ARG A 971 -66.84 43.80 65.66
N VAL A 972 -66.83 44.79 66.60
CA VAL A 972 -67.79 45.14 67.72
C VAL A 972 -68.52 46.54 67.58
N SER A 973 -69.60 46.79 68.36
CA SER A 973 -70.57 47.94 68.30
C SER A 973 -70.40 49.11 69.31
N ASP A 974 -71.15 50.21 69.16
CA ASP A 974 -70.98 51.45 69.97
C ASP A 974 -72.00 51.67 71.12
N LYS A 975 -73.24 51.17 71.08
CA LYS A 975 -74.13 51.22 72.28
C LYS A 975 -73.53 50.47 73.47
N GLU A 976 -72.78 49.40 73.18
CA GLU A 976 -72.13 48.56 74.18
C GLU A 976 -70.85 49.23 74.74
N ARG A 977 -70.62 50.52 74.41
CA ARG A 977 -69.40 51.30 74.71
C ARG A 977 -69.62 52.54 75.57
N TYR A 978 -70.85 53.09 75.61
CA TYR A 978 -71.16 54.40 76.22
C TYR A 978 -72.34 54.31 77.21
N GLU A 979 -72.28 55.06 78.33
CA GLU A 979 -73.29 54.99 79.42
C GLU A 979 -73.73 56.39 79.94
N PRO A 980 -74.80 57.01 79.40
CA PRO A 980 -75.21 58.36 79.75
C PRO A 980 -76.12 58.47 80.99
N PHE A 981 -76.09 59.61 81.67
CA PHE A 981 -76.86 59.90 82.89
C PHE A 981 -77.41 61.34 82.94
N ALA A 982 -78.20 61.69 83.97
CA ALA A 982 -78.75 63.03 84.13
C ALA A 982 -79.02 63.40 85.61
N ASP A 983 -78.85 64.68 85.96
CA ASP A 983 -79.00 65.19 87.33
C ASP A 983 -80.43 65.65 87.69
N PRO A 984 -80.81 65.71 88.98
CA PRO A 984 -82.08 66.28 89.42
C PRO A 984 -82.17 67.80 89.23
N ILE A 985 -83.22 68.27 88.58
CA ILE A 985 -83.51 69.69 88.34
C ILE A 985 -84.33 70.26 89.51
N SER A 986 -83.99 71.47 89.99
CA SER A 986 -84.82 72.26 90.91
C SER A 986 -85.28 73.55 90.26
N LEU A 987 -86.55 73.90 90.45
CA LEU A 987 -87.25 75.06 89.91
C LEU A 987 -88.16 75.69 90.98
N THR A 988 -88.63 76.91 90.72
CA THR A 988 -89.67 77.64 91.45
C THR A 988 -91.02 77.43 90.77
N VAL A 989 -92.13 77.68 91.46
CA VAL A 989 -93.47 77.60 90.84
C VAL A 989 -93.58 78.58 89.68
N GLY A 990 -93.90 78.07 88.49
CA GLY A 990 -94.06 78.86 87.26
C GLY A 990 -92.82 78.98 86.36
N ASP A 991 -91.65 78.44 86.77
CA ASP A 991 -90.46 78.43 85.90
C ASP A 991 -90.60 77.46 84.71
N THR A 992 -89.95 77.76 83.58
CA THR A 992 -89.90 76.86 82.41
C THR A 992 -88.86 75.74 82.55
N LEU A 993 -89.16 74.56 82.01
CA LEU A 993 -88.20 73.44 81.95
C LEU A 993 -86.99 73.72 81.04
N PRO A 994 -85.78 73.22 81.40
CA PRO A 994 -84.60 73.28 80.54
C PRO A 994 -84.66 72.31 79.35
N LEU A 995 -83.76 72.50 78.38
CA LEU A 995 -83.65 71.63 77.20
C LEU A 995 -82.96 70.29 77.54
N PRO A 996 -83.36 69.16 76.91
CA PRO A 996 -82.80 67.83 77.22
C PRO A 996 -81.27 67.71 77.13
N LYS A 997 -80.69 68.34 76.11
CA LYS A 997 -79.24 68.33 75.84
C LYS A 997 -78.39 69.01 76.92
N ASP A 998 -79.01 69.87 77.74
CA ASP A 998 -78.37 70.61 78.83
C ASP A 998 -78.57 69.91 80.19
N VAL A 999 -79.15 68.71 80.17
CA VAL A 999 -79.54 67.89 81.33
C VAL A 999 -78.88 66.51 81.31
N VAL A 1000 -78.69 65.92 80.13
CA VAL A 1000 -77.97 64.65 79.93
C VAL A 1000 -76.46 64.86 79.87
N LYS A 1001 -75.70 63.93 80.44
CA LYS A 1001 -74.24 63.91 80.54
C LYS A 1001 -73.71 62.51 80.20
N PHE A 1002 -72.42 62.43 79.88
CA PHE A 1002 -71.65 61.19 79.77
C PHE A 1002 -70.58 61.16 80.87
N PRO A 1003 -70.01 59.98 81.22
CA PRO A 1003 -68.89 59.89 82.15
C PRO A 1003 -67.64 60.51 81.53
N ASP A 1004 -66.90 61.30 82.30
CA ASP A 1004 -65.62 61.90 81.88
C ASP A 1004 -64.47 60.85 81.75
N THR A 1005 -64.79 59.55 81.80
CA THR A 1005 -63.84 58.45 81.60
C THR A 1005 -63.34 58.44 80.14
N PRO A 1006 -62.01 58.43 79.89
CA PRO A 1006 -61.49 58.36 78.53
C PRO A 1006 -62.05 57.17 77.74
N GLY A 1007 -62.72 57.48 76.62
CA GLY A 1007 -63.34 56.48 75.74
C GLY A 1007 -64.81 56.12 76.05
N GLN A 1008 -65.42 56.63 77.12
CA GLN A 1008 -66.86 56.42 77.42
C GLN A 1008 -67.77 57.62 77.05
N MET A 1009 -67.20 58.71 76.52
CA MET A 1009 -67.96 59.77 75.85
C MET A 1009 -67.89 59.57 74.32
N PRO A 1010 -69.02 59.64 73.59
CA PRO A 1010 -69.02 59.64 72.13
C PRO A 1010 -68.15 60.74 71.52
N ILE A 1011 -67.23 60.35 70.64
CA ILE A 1011 -66.30 61.28 69.96
C ILE A 1011 -66.98 62.21 68.94
N ASP A 1012 -68.19 61.87 68.49
CA ASP A 1012 -69.06 62.67 67.63
C ASP A 1012 -70.39 63.01 68.34
N LEU A 1013 -70.26 63.56 69.55
CA LEU A 1013 -71.34 64.01 70.41
C LEU A 1013 -72.32 64.99 69.72
N ASP A 1014 -71.90 65.67 68.66
CA ASP A 1014 -72.73 66.57 67.83
C ASP A 1014 -73.81 65.82 67.03
N LYS A 1015 -73.60 64.53 66.76
CA LYS A 1015 -74.59 63.65 66.10
C LYS A 1015 -75.55 63.00 67.09
N VAL A 1016 -75.22 63.02 68.38
CA VAL A 1016 -76.04 62.42 69.44
C VAL A 1016 -77.26 63.29 69.70
N LYS A 1017 -78.45 62.67 69.71
CA LYS A 1017 -79.74 63.39 69.77
C LYS A 1017 -80.44 63.18 71.11
N PHE A 1018 -81.01 64.26 71.65
CA PHE A 1018 -81.66 64.30 72.97
C PHE A 1018 -83.06 64.91 72.86
N ALA A 1019 -84.10 64.25 73.39
CA ALA A 1019 -85.48 64.75 73.35
C ALA A 1019 -86.30 64.40 74.61
N TRP A 1020 -87.11 65.34 75.12
CA TRP A 1020 -88.07 65.08 76.20
C TRP A 1020 -89.20 64.16 75.70
N LYS A 1021 -89.53 63.13 76.48
CA LYS A 1021 -90.61 62.18 76.24
C LYS A 1021 -91.90 62.68 76.91
N ALA A 1022 -93.02 62.64 76.17
CA ALA A 1022 -94.30 63.15 76.65
C ALA A 1022 -95.01 62.16 77.62
N PRO A 1023 -95.84 62.65 78.56
CA PRO A 1023 -96.14 64.06 78.85
C PRO A 1023 -94.98 64.76 79.57
N THR A 1024 -94.70 66.00 79.19
CA THR A 1024 -93.68 66.84 79.83
C THR A 1024 -94.11 67.23 81.25
N PRO A 1025 -93.17 67.29 82.23
CA PRO A 1025 -93.50 67.69 83.59
C PRO A 1025 -94.07 69.12 83.69
N SER A 1026 -95.07 69.33 84.56
CA SER A 1026 -95.65 70.65 84.85
C SER A 1026 -94.97 71.29 86.06
N THR A 1027 -94.70 72.60 85.99
CA THR A 1027 -94.04 73.40 87.03
C THR A 1027 -95.00 74.30 87.81
N ASP A 1028 -96.31 74.14 87.57
CA ASP A 1028 -97.39 74.98 88.10
C ASP A 1028 -97.74 74.68 89.57
N THR A 1029 -97.18 73.60 90.14
CA THR A 1029 -97.45 73.18 91.53
C THR A 1029 -96.19 72.71 92.25
N VAL A 1030 -96.07 73.06 93.54
CA VAL A 1030 -94.98 72.64 94.43
C VAL A 1030 -94.98 71.12 94.57
N GLY A 1031 -93.87 70.46 94.26
CA GLY A 1031 -93.85 69.00 94.22
C GLY A 1031 -92.55 68.36 93.71
N LYS A 1032 -92.57 67.03 93.58
CA LYS A 1032 -91.48 66.23 93.00
C LYS A 1032 -92.05 65.35 91.90
N ILE A 1033 -91.54 65.56 90.68
CA ILE A 1033 -92.04 65.01 89.41
C ILE A 1033 -90.90 64.31 88.66
N LYS A 1034 -91.24 63.53 87.63
CA LYS A 1034 -90.27 62.85 86.75
C LYS A 1034 -90.50 63.23 85.29
N GLY A 1035 -89.43 63.42 84.54
CA GLY A 1035 -89.41 63.44 83.08
C GLY A 1035 -88.51 62.33 82.53
N ILE A 1036 -88.57 62.07 81.23
CA ILE A 1036 -87.72 61.08 80.54
C ILE A 1036 -87.12 61.74 79.30
N ILE A 1037 -85.85 61.44 79.01
CA ILE A 1037 -85.12 61.90 77.83
C ILE A 1037 -84.64 60.68 77.03
N THR A 1038 -84.88 60.65 75.73
CA THR A 1038 -84.30 59.63 74.83
C THR A 1038 -82.97 60.11 74.25
N VAL A 1039 -81.98 59.21 74.16
CA VAL A 1039 -80.64 59.42 73.57
C VAL A 1039 -80.49 58.53 72.32
N THR A 1040 -79.77 58.99 71.29
CA THR A 1040 -79.51 58.21 70.07
C THR A 1040 -78.12 58.54 69.50
N TYR A 1041 -77.33 57.51 69.19
CA TYR A 1041 -75.93 57.57 68.77
C TYR A 1041 -75.73 57.61 67.24
N ALA A 1042 -74.49 57.81 66.81
CA ALA A 1042 -74.09 57.92 65.41
C ALA A 1042 -74.18 56.61 64.61
N ASP A 1043 -74.03 55.45 65.26
CA ASP A 1043 -74.23 54.12 64.64
C ASP A 1043 -75.73 53.76 64.47
N GLY A 1044 -76.63 54.61 64.97
CA GLY A 1044 -78.09 54.41 64.95
C GLY A 1044 -78.68 53.73 66.19
N SER A 1045 -77.86 53.33 67.16
CA SER A 1045 -78.31 52.75 68.43
C SER A 1045 -78.88 53.80 69.39
N SER A 1046 -79.68 53.39 70.39
CA SER A 1046 -80.43 54.32 71.27
C SER A 1046 -80.86 53.75 72.63
N GLU A 1047 -81.20 54.65 73.57
CA GLU A 1047 -81.64 54.37 74.94
C GLU A 1047 -82.45 55.52 75.60
N ASP A 1048 -83.00 55.31 76.81
CA ASP A 1048 -83.84 56.25 77.58
C ASP A 1048 -83.26 56.53 78.98
N ILE A 1049 -83.23 57.80 79.39
CA ILE A 1049 -82.77 58.28 80.70
C ILE A 1049 -83.93 58.92 81.48
N THR A 1050 -84.04 58.65 82.79
CA THR A 1050 -85.06 59.27 83.66
C THR A 1050 -84.49 60.44 84.46
N VAL A 1051 -85.16 61.60 84.38
CA VAL A 1051 -84.80 62.83 85.10
C VAL A 1051 -85.81 63.11 86.22
N LYS A 1052 -85.34 63.69 87.32
CA LYS A 1052 -86.17 64.07 88.47
C LYS A 1052 -86.27 65.60 88.55
N VAL A 1053 -87.49 66.14 88.60
CA VAL A 1053 -87.76 67.58 88.68
C VAL A 1053 -88.38 67.90 90.04
N ILE A 1054 -88.02 69.05 90.62
CA ILE A 1054 -88.45 69.48 91.96
C ILE A 1054 -88.89 70.95 91.87
N VAL A 1055 -90.09 71.26 92.33
CA VAL A 1055 -90.67 72.62 92.33
C VAL A 1055 -90.84 73.11 93.78
N LYS A 1056 -90.39 74.33 94.08
CA LYS A 1056 -90.34 74.91 95.43
C LYS A 1056 -91.24 76.16 95.59
N ALA A 1057 -91.62 76.44 96.84
CA ALA A 1057 -92.33 77.66 97.26
C ALA A 1057 -91.36 78.80 97.64
N ASP A 1058 -91.88 80.02 97.75
CA ASP A 1058 -91.14 81.27 97.99
C ASP A 1058 -91.26 81.76 99.45
N GLU A 1059 -90.15 82.17 100.06
CA GLU A 1059 -90.06 82.69 101.43
C GLU A 1059 -89.01 83.82 101.55
N HIS A 1060 -89.33 84.84 102.36
CA HIS A 1060 -88.53 86.03 102.68
C HIS A 1060 -88.56 86.25 104.22
N PRO A 1061 -87.70 87.08 104.83
CA PRO A 1061 -86.37 87.57 104.44
C PRO A 1061 -85.28 87.25 105.51
N GLY A 1062 -84.00 87.58 105.28
CA GLY A 1062 -82.87 87.12 106.12
C GLY A 1062 -82.09 88.17 106.94
N THR A 1063 -81.13 87.66 107.73
CA THR A 1063 -79.95 88.35 108.32
C THR A 1063 -78.81 87.34 108.56
N ASP A 1064 -77.54 87.79 108.58
CA ASP A 1064 -76.24 87.08 108.74
C ASP A 1064 -76.10 86.03 109.88
N PRO A 1065 -75.08 85.11 109.93
CA PRO A 1065 -73.73 85.07 109.23
C PRO A 1065 -73.13 83.68 108.73
N THR A 1066 -71.89 83.65 108.16
CA THR A 1066 -70.80 82.55 108.07
C THR A 1066 -70.46 81.69 106.77
N GLU A 1067 -69.18 81.21 106.57
CA GLU A 1067 -68.55 80.09 105.72
C GLU A 1067 -67.69 80.23 104.35
N PRO A 1068 -66.80 79.25 103.90
CA PRO A 1068 -65.67 79.37 102.87
C PRO A 1068 -65.46 78.27 101.72
N GLY A 1069 -64.28 78.14 101.00
CA GLY A 1069 -64.02 77.21 99.80
C GLY A 1069 -62.56 76.88 99.24
N THR A 1070 -62.38 76.06 98.11
CA THR A 1070 -61.08 75.43 97.57
C THR A 1070 -60.75 75.26 95.98
N LYS A 1071 -60.25 74.11 95.35
CA LYS A 1071 -59.18 74.08 94.21
C LYS A 1071 -59.18 73.32 92.74
N PRO A 1072 -58.44 72.20 92.31
CA PRO A 1072 -57.64 72.03 90.99
C PRO A 1072 -57.69 70.72 90.02
N GLY A 1073 -56.90 70.58 88.87
CA GLY A 1073 -56.77 69.36 87.92
C GLY A 1073 -55.70 69.27 86.71
N GLY A 1074 -55.66 68.20 85.82
CA GLY A 1074 -54.94 68.00 84.46
C GLY A 1074 -54.23 66.59 84.06
N ASP A 1075 -54.12 66.04 82.78
CA ASP A 1075 -53.37 64.73 82.40
C ASP A 1075 -53.10 64.16 80.90
N MET A 1076 -52.65 62.85 80.66
CA MET A 1076 -52.25 62.09 79.36
C MET A 1076 -52.31 60.45 79.23
N PRO A 1077 -52.10 59.72 78.05
CA PRO A 1077 -52.39 58.21 77.75
C PRO A 1077 -51.47 57.25 76.80
N GLY A 1078 -51.72 55.89 76.61
CA GLY A 1078 -51.29 54.99 75.40
C GLY A 1078 -50.97 53.40 75.41
N THR A 1079 -51.04 52.64 74.25
CA THR A 1079 -50.35 51.35 73.71
C THR A 1079 -50.64 49.76 73.94
N THR A 1080 -50.98 48.94 72.87
CA THR A 1080 -50.49 47.54 72.32
C THR A 1080 -50.83 46.02 72.85
N PRO A 1081 -50.46 44.78 72.26
CA PRO A 1081 -51.33 43.50 72.02
C PRO A 1081 -50.78 41.95 72.00
N ASN A 1082 -51.58 40.89 71.58
CA ASN A 1082 -51.34 39.53 70.86
C ASN A 1082 -50.94 38.14 71.55
N PRO A 1083 -51.59 36.89 71.39
CA PRO A 1083 -51.18 35.65 70.54
C PRO A 1083 -52.04 34.25 70.35
N ASP A 1084 -51.96 33.52 69.18
CA ASP A 1084 -51.74 32.00 68.89
C ASP A 1084 -52.76 30.73 68.71
N THR A 1085 -52.38 29.74 67.81
CA THR A 1085 -52.64 28.24 67.60
C THR A 1085 -53.88 27.51 66.92
N GLY A 1086 -53.66 26.34 66.22
CA GLY A 1086 -54.72 25.37 65.73
C GLY A 1086 -54.30 24.15 64.81
N LYS A 1087 -55.12 23.05 64.70
CA LYS A 1087 -54.89 21.76 63.92
C LYS A 1087 -56.20 20.86 63.88
N PRO A 1088 -56.31 19.54 63.46
CA PRO A 1088 -55.50 18.56 62.65
C PRO A 1088 -56.22 17.53 61.67
N GLU A 1089 -55.47 17.00 60.67
CA GLU A 1089 -55.55 15.65 59.99
C GLU A 1089 -56.92 15.09 59.42
N THR A 1090 -57.15 13.88 58.83
CA THR A 1090 -56.54 12.50 58.75
C THR A 1090 -56.70 11.80 57.35
N LYS A 1091 -56.26 10.52 57.14
CA LYS A 1091 -56.12 9.86 55.79
C LYS A 1091 -56.00 8.29 55.74
N PRO A 1092 -56.65 7.53 54.79
CA PRO A 1092 -56.57 6.05 54.58
C PRO A 1092 -55.47 5.58 53.57
N ALA A 1093 -55.07 4.32 53.26
CA ALA A 1093 -55.65 2.95 53.13
C ALA A 1093 -56.50 2.72 51.85
N GLY A 1094 -56.37 1.67 51.01
CA GLY A 1094 -55.45 0.51 50.80
C GLY A 1094 -55.66 -0.03 49.35
N GLU A 1095 -55.10 -1.09 48.72
CA GLU A 1095 -54.11 -2.19 48.89
C GLU A 1095 -53.70 -2.67 47.45
N GLY A 1096 -52.92 -3.70 47.06
CA GLY A 1096 -52.17 -4.83 47.68
C GLY A 1096 -52.57 -6.20 47.06
N ALA A 1097 -51.73 -7.24 46.83
CA ALA A 1097 -50.26 -7.40 46.74
C ALA A 1097 -49.85 -8.82 46.19
N SER A 1098 -48.68 -9.00 45.54
CA SER A 1098 -47.94 -10.30 45.41
C SER A 1098 -46.40 -10.06 45.41
N SER A 1099 -45.55 -11.08 45.66
CA SER A 1099 -44.18 -10.94 46.23
C SER A 1099 -43.11 -11.85 45.52
N PRO A 1100 -41.78 -11.89 45.88
CA PRO A 1100 -41.02 -11.16 46.93
C PRO A 1100 -39.59 -10.60 46.54
N LYS A 1101 -38.97 -9.85 47.49
CA LYS A 1101 -37.53 -9.62 47.88
C LYS A 1101 -36.34 -10.26 47.10
N PRO A 1102 -35.05 -9.85 47.35
CA PRO A 1102 -34.41 -8.54 47.69
C PRO A 1102 -33.18 -8.27 46.74
N GLY A 1103 -32.24 -7.31 46.88
CA GLY A 1103 -32.05 -6.14 47.76
C GLY A 1103 -30.57 -5.93 48.20
N GLN A 1104 -29.94 -4.80 47.83
CA GLN A 1104 -28.62 -4.28 48.29
C GLN A 1104 -27.37 -5.14 47.88
N SER A 1105 -26.10 -4.72 47.96
CA SER A 1105 -25.43 -3.58 48.64
C SER A 1105 -24.11 -3.13 47.95
N ALA A 1106 -23.66 -1.90 48.21
CA ALA A 1106 -22.25 -1.43 48.13
C ALA A 1106 -21.69 -1.30 49.58
N PRO A 1107 -20.48 -0.76 49.92
CA PRO A 1107 -19.36 -0.21 49.11
C PRO A 1107 -17.94 -0.67 49.60
N ALA A 1108 -16.83 -0.03 49.17
CA ALA A 1108 -15.58 0.20 49.95
C ALA A 1108 -14.56 1.10 49.20
N THR A 1109 -13.47 1.56 49.84
CA THR A 1109 -12.51 2.58 49.32
C THR A 1109 -11.02 2.34 49.73
N ALA A 1110 -10.11 3.21 49.22
CA ALA A 1110 -8.66 3.41 49.53
C ALA A 1110 -7.62 2.57 48.72
N GLY A 1111 -6.37 3.04 48.49
CA GLY A 1111 -5.81 4.40 48.67
C GLY A 1111 -4.25 4.55 48.58
N LYS A 1112 -3.78 5.74 48.16
CA LYS A 1112 -2.46 6.40 48.32
C LYS A 1112 -1.13 5.84 47.70
N LYS A 1113 -0.50 6.73 46.90
CA LYS A 1113 0.94 7.09 46.68
C LYS A 1113 2.04 6.50 47.59
N PRO A 1114 3.29 6.32 47.06
CA PRO A 1114 4.35 7.34 47.22
C PRO A 1114 5.21 7.61 45.95
N ALA A 1115 6.45 8.12 46.09
CA ALA A 1115 6.82 9.54 45.88
C ALA A 1115 8.35 9.79 45.80
N LEU A 1116 8.78 10.85 45.09
CA LEU A 1116 10.18 11.38 44.97
C LEU A 1116 11.21 10.44 44.30
N SER A 1117 12.40 10.86 43.85
CA SER A 1117 13.18 12.10 44.06
C SER A 1117 13.79 12.71 42.76
N ASN A 1118 14.71 13.68 42.89
CA ASN A 1118 15.25 14.55 41.82
C ASN A 1118 16.77 14.84 42.02
N THR A 1119 17.39 15.71 41.21
CA THR A 1119 18.82 16.12 41.13
C THR A 1119 19.74 15.12 40.38
N GLY A 1120 20.88 15.51 39.78
CA GLY A 1120 21.56 16.82 39.70
C GLY A 1120 22.61 16.88 38.55
N SER A 1121 23.31 18.00 38.38
CA SER A 1121 24.14 18.31 37.18
C SER A 1121 25.67 18.24 37.38
N VAL A 1122 26.43 18.55 36.30
CA VAL A 1122 27.92 18.69 36.20
C VAL A 1122 28.67 17.34 36.06
N GLY A 1123 29.70 17.18 35.22
CA GLY A 1123 30.24 18.04 34.15
C GLY A 1123 31.70 17.70 33.74
N LEU A 1124 32.25 18.48 32.80
CA LEU A 1124 33.66 18.54 32.33
C LEU A 1124 34.26 17.41 31.43
N THR A 1125 34.73 17.85 30.25
CA THR A 1125 35.97 17.47 29.51
C THR A 1125 36.25 16.00 29.13
N ALA A 1126 36.63 15.65 27.90
CA ALA A 1126 36.82 16.42 26.63
C ALA A 1126 36.72 15.43 25.41
N LEU A 1127 37.43 15.47 24.25
CA LEU A 1127 38.58 16.24 23.76
C LEU A 1127 38.67 16.26 22.20
N ALA A 1128 39.23 17.36 21.67
CA ALA A 1128 39.94 17.62 20.39
C ALA A 1128 39.83 16.61 19.21
N LEU A 1129 39.27 16.97 18.03
CA LEU A 1129 39.81 17.83 16.92
C LEU A 1129 40.75 17.05 15.95
N LEU A 1130 40.88 17.36 14.64
CA LEU A 1130 40.43 18.47 13.76
C LEU A 1130 39.52 17.92 12.60
N ALA A 1131 38.67 18.64 11.84
CA ALA A 1131 38.70 19.98 11.17
C ALA A 1131 39.71 20.07 9.98
N SER A 1132 39.57 20.85 8.88
CA SER A 1132 38.51 21.65 8.18
C SER A 1132 39.01 21.87 6.70
N LEU A 1133 38.43 22.54 5.68
CA LEU A 1133 37.33 23.50 5.40
C LEU A 1133 36.59 23.06 4.08
N SER A 1134 35.42 23.53 3.60
CA SER A 1134 34.41 24.56 3.95
C SER A 1134 34.30 25.90 3.16
N THR A 1135 34.30 25.89 1.80
CA THR A 1135 33.77 27.00 0.93
C THR A 1135 33.02 26.44 -0.29
N ALA A 1136 31.76 26.80 -0.63
CA ALA A 1136 31.19 28.10 -1.01
C ALA A 1136 31.67 28.63 -2.38
N GLY A 1137 30.82 29.00 -3.35
CA GLY A 1137 29.34 28.93 -3.43
C GLY A 1137 28.76 29.75 -4.61
N ALA A 1138 27.42 29.79 -4.74
CA ALA A 1138 26.65 30.72 -5.60
C ALA A 1138 26.79 30.52 -7.16
N LEU A 1139 25.92 31.03 -8.06
CA LEU A 1139 24.66 31.81 -7.97
C LEU A 1139 23.77 31.58 -9.24
N LEU A 1140 22.45 31.88 -9.18
CA LEU A 1140 21.42 32.24 -10.22
C LEU A 1140 21.63 31.98 -11.76
N LEU A 1141 20.63 31.88 -12.68
CA LEU A 1141 19.17 31.58 -12.77
C LEU A 1141 18.73 31.72 -14.28
N ILE A 1142 17.44 31.51 -14.62
CA ILE A 1142 16.68 32.01 -15.83
C ILE A 1142 16.51 31.11 -17.10
N ARG A 1143 15.27 30.57 -17.21
CA ARG A 1143 14.33 30.43 -18.36
C ARG A 1143 14.65 29.71 -19.70
N ARG A 1144 13.88 28.63 -19.93
CA ARG A 1144 12.92 28.36 -21.04
C ARG A 1144 13.21 28.88 -22.48
N ARG A 1145 13.38 27.93 -23.42
CA ARG A 1145 12.48 27.57 -24.57
C ARG A 1145 13.00 26.22 -25.13
N LYS A 1146 12.24 25.14 -25.33
CA LYS A 1146 10.97 24.82 -26.04
C LYS A 1146 11.22 24.29 -27.48
N SER A 1147 10.69 23.08 -27.72
CA SER A 1147 10.26 22.43 -28.97
C SER A 1147 11.24 21.91 -30.05
N ALA A 1148 10.94 20.67 -30.46
CA ALA A 1148 10.83 20.13 -31.83
C ALA A 1148 11.95 19.23 -32.41
N GLU A 1149 11.66 17.92 -32.39
CA GLU A 1149 11.57 16.98 -33.54
C GLU A 1149 12.74 16.76 -34.52
N LYS A 1150 12.75 15.50 -35.02
CA LYS A 1150 13.57 14.90 -36.09
C LYS A 1150 14.96 14.47 -35.61
N ARG A 1151 15.38 13.21 -35.85
CA ARG A 1151 14.73 12.14 -36.64
C ARG A 1151 15.05 10.76 -36.08
#